data_AF-A0A4Y8CYB8-F1
#
_entry.id   AF-A0A4Y8CYB8-F1
#
_cell.length_a   1.000
_cell.length_b   1.000
_cell.length_c   1.000
_cell.angle_alpha   90.00
_cell.angle_beta   90.00
_cell.angle_gamma   90.00
#
_symmetry.space_group_name_H-M   'P 1'
#
loop_
_entity.id
_entity.type
_entity.pdbx_description
1 polymer ?
#
loop_
_entity_poly.entity_id
_entity_poly.type
_entity_poly.pdbx_seq_one_letter_code
_entity_poly.pdbx_strand_id
1 'polypeptide(L)'
;MAPKNVDYSLYLVTDSTPAILGDRNLVDVVDAAVRGGVTIVQYRDKYSDTAALVDTARKLHAVTRKYNVPLLINDRIDVALAVACEGVHIGQDDMDLKTARALLGKDAIIGVTVANVQEALTASTDGADYLGIGTMFATPTKTNTKDIIGTAGTKEVLHSLQQSGSQVRTVAIGGINSSNLHRVLYQSASEGKQLDGVAIVSAIISAQDAEKAASELAELIRTPAPFALANLPHDQKIEDLRELLLQVPSIVGDVAKKTPLSHNMTNLVVQNFAANVALAIGASPIMANYGEEAADLAKLGGGLVINMGTVTPEGIQNYSKALRAYNNEGGPIVLDPVGCGATAVRRSAVKSLLANGYFDVIKGNEGEIKTVSGSLIQQRGVDSGSSTSSLVEKATIVRDLALRERNVVLMSGAVDILSDGERTLAISNGHEILGRITGSGCVLGTIISAMLAVSRGDKLLAVLSALLHYEIAAEIAALRDDVRGPGTFVPALIDELYVIQKANSQGDLRWLEKARVETIILSLIFHLSIATTQKMIKASDILHIPIYATTQNRARLGETCAELNIPNAVEHADKTAFSMWIPSISRHFNSATPAEVIIVGIESHICVTQTTLDLLAHGHKVYVLADGVSSCNPQEIPIALDRLRAAGAIVTTSESIIYEIMGSQANTFSIPEFKAIATLVKESSASTKDVMSTFLSKM
;
A
#
# COMPACT_ATOMS: atom_id res chain seq x y z
N MET A 1 -21.95 17.98 32.07
CA MET A 1 -20.49 17.72 32.03
C MET A 1 -20.29 16.58 31.05
N ALA A 2 -19.36 16.71 30.10
CA ALA A 2 -19.05 15.62 29.19
C ALA A 2 -18.47 14.41 29.97
N PRO A 3 -18.72 13.18 29.51
CA PRO A 3 -18.10 12.00 30.10
C PRO A 3 -16.57 12.05 29.93
N LYS A 4 -15.82 11.71 30.98
CA LYS A 4 -14.35 11.74 30.98
C LYS A 4 -13.71 10.79 29.96
N ASN A 5 -14.42 9.73 29.57
CA ASN A 5 -14.05 8.79 28.51
C ASN A 5 -15.23 8.64 27.56
N VAL A 6 -15.09 9.14 26.34
CA VAL A 6 -16.10 9.02 25.28
C VAL A 6 -15.83 7.75 24.48
N ASP A 7 -16.87 6.95 24.26
CA ASP A 7 -16.82 5.78 23.39
C ASP A 7 -17.20 6.17 21.96
N TYR A 8 -16.21 6.16 21.06
CA TYR A 8 -16.39 6.54 19.66
C TYR A 8 -16.77 5.36 18.74
N SER A 9 -16.95 4.14 19.29
CA SER A 9 -17.09 2.90 18.52
C SER A 9 -18.13 3.00 17.40
N LEU A 10 -19.39 3.30 17.75
CA LEU A 10 -20.48 3.46 16.79
C LEU A 10 -21.07 4.87 16.89
N TYR A 11 -20.59 5.73 16.00
CA TYR A 11 -20.96 7.13 15.96
C TYR A 11 -22.09 7.37 14.95
N LEU A 12 -23.27 7.73 15.44
CA LEU A 12 -24.38 8.14 14.57
C LEU A 12 -24.29 9.63 14.22
N VAL A 13 -24.35 9.94 12.92
CA VAL A 13 -24.55 11.30 12.41
C VAL A 13 -25.94 11.37 11.78
N THR A 14 -26.78 12.30 12.22
CA THR A 14 -28.15 12.40 11.71
C THR A 14 -28.24 13.03 10.33
N ASP A 15 -29.29 12.71 9.59
CA ASP A 15 -29.70 13.43 8.39
C ASP A 15 -31.23 13.53 8.38
N SER A 16 -31.77 14.74 8.49
CA SER A 16 -33.21 15.00 8.54
C SER A 16 -33.85 15.16 7.16
N THR A 17 -33.08 15.00 6.06
CA THR A 17 -33.62 15.19 4.72
C THR A 17 -34.62 14.09 4.36
N PRO A 18 -35.68 14.40 3.57
CA PRO A 18 -36.64 13.40 3.10
C PRO A 18 -35.99 12.24 2.34
N ALA A 19 -34.85 12.47 1.68
CA ALA A 19 -34.12 11.44 0.93
C ALA A 19 -33.54 10.33 1.81
N ILE A 20 -33.25 10.61 3.09
CA ILE A 20 -32.61 9.66 4.01
C ILE A 20 -33.57 9.25 5.13
N LEU A 21 -34.24 10.21 5.77
CA LEU A 21 -35.16 9.94 6.86
C LEU A 21 -36.53 9.44 6.38
N GLY A 22 -36.98 9.94 5.23
CA GLY A 22 -38.37 9.81 4.77
C GLY A 22 -39.32 10.62 5.66
N ASP A 23 -40.53 10.10 5.87
CA ASP A 23 -41.57 10.76 6.70
C ASP A 23 -41.50 10.38 8.19
N ARG A 24 -40.41 9.73 8.61
CA ARG A 24 -40.24 9.24 9.98
C ARG A 24 -39.79 10.34 10.93
N ASN A 25 -40.06 10.15 12.22
CA ASN A 25 -39.59 11.05 13.25
C ASN A 25 -38.12 10.78 13.58
N LEU A 26 -37.27 11.80 13.44
CA LEU A 26 -35.83 11.68 13.72
C LEU A 26 -35.52 11.24 15.17
N VAL A 27 -36.30 11.71 16.14
CA VAL A 27 -36.08 11.42 17.56
C VAL A 27 -36.33 9.94 17.84
N ASP A 28 -37.38 9.37 17.26
CA ASP A 28 -37.71 7.94 17.40
C ASP A 28 -36.65 7.05 16.73
N VAL A 29 -36.15 7.46 15.56
CA VAL A 29 -35.05 6.76 14.86
C VAL A 29 -33.77 6.79 15.68
N VAL A 30 -33.42 7.93 16.29
CA VAL A 30 -32.23 8.05 17.15
C VAL A 30 -32.39 7.24 18.44
N ASP A 31 -33.57 7.24 19.08
CA ASP A 31 -33.84 6.42 20.27
C ASP A 31 -33.69 4.92 19.97
N ALA A 32 -34.22 4.45 18.84
CA ALA A 32 -34.03 3.08 18.36
C ALA A 32 -32.55 2.76 18.10
N ALA A 33 -31.82 3.65 17.41
CA ALA A 33 -30.41 3.45 17.14
C ALA A 33 -29.54 3.39 18.41
N VAL A 34 -29.86 4.21 19.41
CA VAL A 34 -29.18 4.20 20.72
C VAL A 34 -29.45 2.89 21.47
N ARG A 35 -30.69 2.37 21.45
CA ARG A 35 -30.97 1.02 21.98
C ARG A 35 -30.17 -0.08 21.27
N GLY A 36 -29.94 0.09 19.97
CA GLY A 36 -29.12 -0.81 19.16
C GLY A 36 -27.61 -0.70 19.40
N GLY A 37 -27.13 0.21 20.26
CA GLY A 37 -25.72 0.29 20.65
C GLY A 37 -24.93 1.43 20.01
N VAL A 38 -25.58 2.47 19.48
CA VAL A 38 -24.91 3.74 19.16
C VAL A 38 -24.32 4.35 20.44
N THR A 39 -23.04 4.73 20.39
CA THR A 39 -22.26 5.18 21.55
C THR A 39 -22.06 6.71 21.58
N ILE A 40 -22.31 7.40 20.47
CA ILE A 40 -22.28 8.87 20.34
C ILE A 40 -23.20 9.32 19.21
N VAL A 41 -23.90 10.44 19.40
CA VAL A 41 -24.82 11.02 18.40
C VAL A 41 -24.38 12.43 18.04
N GLN A 42 -24.31 12.74 16.75
CA GLN A 42 -24.16 14.10 16.23
C GLN A 42 -25.43 14.51 15.50
N TYR A 43 -26.06 15.58 15.97
CA TYR A 43 -27.15 16.21 15.27
C TYR A 43 -26.62 17.15 14.20
N ARG A 44 -26.95 16.83 12.95
CA ARG A 44 -26.63 17.60 11.75
C ARG A 44 -27.91 17.98 11.02
N ASP A 45 -28.13 19.28 10.92
CA ASP A 45 -29.21 19.90 10.16
C ASP A 45 -28.68 21.19 9.52
N LYS A 46 -28.77 21.27 8.19
CA LYS A 46 -28.25 22.41 7.40
C LYS A 46 -29.33 23.36 6.93
N TYR A 47 -30.60 23.05 7.18
CA TYR A 47 -31.72 23.72 6.51
C TYR A 47 -32.71 24.34 7.50
N SER A 48 -32.85 23.77 8.70
CA SER A 48 -33.76 24.27 9.71
C SER A 48 -33.31 25.60 10.30
N ASP A 49 -34.28 26.48 10.58
CA ASP A 49 -34.02 27.70 11.35
C ASP A 49 -33.56 27.38 12.77
N THR A 50 -32.76 28.28 13.35
CA THR A 50 -32.10 28.08 14.65
C THR A 50 -33.06 27.66 15.76
N ALA A 51 -34.27 28.23 15.84
CA ALA A 51 -35.24 27.88 16.87
C ALA A 51 -35.70 26.40 16.76
N ALA A 52 -36.02 25.95 15.54
CA ALA A 52 -36.43 24.57 15.28
C ALA A 52 -35.27 23.59 15.52
N LEU A 53 -34.04 24.00 15.19
CA LEU A 53 -32.82 23.24 15.41
C LEU A 53 -32.58 23.05 16.93
N VAL A 54 -32.68 24.12 17.73
CA VAL A 54 -32.55 24.05 19.20
C VAL A 54 -33.64 23.16 19.81
N ASP A 55 -34.90 23.29 19.37
CA ASP A 55 -36.00 22.47 19.87
C ASP A 55 -35.80 20.99 19.58
N THR A 56 -35.33 20.65 18.37
CA THR A 56 -35.03 19.27 17.98
C THR A 56 -33.83 18.73 18.74
N ALA A 57 -32.76 19.52 18.86
CA ALA A 57 -31.57 19.16 19.62
C ALA A 57 -31.89 18.87 21.11
N ARG A 58 -32.79 19.65 21.73
CA ARG A 58 -33.27 19.38 23.11
C ARG A 58 -33.98 18.04 23.24
N LYS A 59 -34.83 17.68 22.25
CA LYS A 59 -35.51 16.38 22.22
C LYS A 59 -34.53 15.23 22.05
N LEU A 60 -33.56 15.38 21.15
CA LEU A 60 -32.48 14.40 20.95
C LEU A 60 -31.64 14.25 22.21
N HIS A 61 -31.28 15.35 22.87
CA HIS A 61 -30.49 15.31 24.11
C HIS A 61 -31.22 14.61 25.25
N ALA A 62 -32.53 14.84 25.36
CA ALA A 62 -33.36 14.14 26.33
C ALA A 62 -33.41 12.63 26.07
N VAL A 63 -33.32 12.18 24.82
CA VAL A 63 -33.19 10.76 24.47
C VAL A 63 -31.80 10.25 24.83
N THR A 64 -30.73 10.87 24.32
CA THR A 64 -29.36 10.36 24.49
C THR A 64 -28.92 10.32 25.95
N ARG A 65 -29.35 11.30 26.78
CA ARG A 65 -29.08 11.30 28.22
C ARG A 65 -29.64 10.10 28.97
N LYS A 66 -30.79 9.54 28.53
CA LYS A 66 -31.37 8.34 29.19
C LYS A 66 -30.42 7.14 29.14
N TYR A 67 -29.57 7.09 28.13
CA TYR A 67 -28.63 6.00 27.88
C TYR A 67 -27.17 6.41 28.12
N ASN A 68 -26.92 7.59 28.69
CA ASN A 68 -25.58 8.14 28.90
C ASN A 68 -24.75 8.26 27.60
N VAL A 69 -25.42 8.57 26.49
CA VAL A 69 -24.79 8.79 25.18
C VAL A 69 -24.61 10.31 24.97
N PRO A 70 -23.39 10.80 24.64
CA PRO A 70 -23.17 12.21 24.38
C PRO A 70 -23.85 12.67 23.09
N LEU A 71 -24.40 13.89 23.11
CA LEU A 71 -24.91 14.58 21.94
C LEU A 71 -23.95 15.70 21.51
N LEU A 72 -23.54 15.66 20.25
CA LEU A 72 -22.78 16.71 19.59
C LEU A 72 -23.63 17.48 18.58
N ILE A 73 -23.34 18.77 18.39
CA ILE A 73 -23.96 19.58 17.34
C ILE A 73 -22.96 19.82 16.22
N ASN A 74 -23.38 19.61 14.98
CA ASN A 74 -22.58 19.89 13.80
C ASN A 74 -22.54 21.41 13.51
N ASP A 75 -21.33 21.98 13.41
CA ASP A 75 -20.96 23.35 13.02
C ASP A 75 -21.45 24.48 13.96
N ARG A 76 -22.61 24.32 14.61
CA ARG A 76 -23.36 25.38 15.32
C ARG A 76 -23.06 25.43 16.82
N ILE A 77 -21.99 26.14 17.19
CA ILE A 77 -21.58 26.35 18.59
C ILE A 77 -22.63 27.09 19.43
N ASP A 78 -23.32 28.06 18.83
CA ASP A 78 -24.41 28.80 19.45
C ASP A 78 -25.57 27.89 19.89
N VAL A 79 -25.92 26.91 19.06
CA VAL A 79 -26.94 25.91 19.36
C VAL A 79 -26.44 24.98 20.47
N ALA A 80 -25.19 24.52 20.42
CA ALA A 80 -24.62 23.66 21.46
C ALA A 80 -24.68 24.34 22.85
N LEU A 81 -24.37 25.64 22.91
CA LEU A 81 -24.51 26.46 24.11
C LEU A 81 -25.98 26.60 24.57
N ALA A 82 -26.91 26.85 23.64
CA ALA A 82 -28.33 27.02 23.95
C ALA A 82 -29.03 25.73 24.45
N VAL A 83 -28.53 24.58 24.02
CA VAL A 83 -28.98 23.24 24.46
C VAL A 83 -28.23 22.78 25.71
N ALA A 84 -27.01 23.29 25.92
CA ALA A 84 -26.06 22.81 26.93
C ALA A 84 -25.74 21.31 26.80
N CYS A 85 -25.50 20.87 25.55
CA CYS A 85 -25.08 19.51 25.22
C CYS A 85 -23.55 19.33 25.35
N GLU A 86 -23.06 18.13 25.06
CA GLU A 86 -21.70 17.70 25.42
C GLU A 86 -20.61 18.27 24.52
N GLY A 87 -20.95 18.75 23.31
CA GLY A 87 -19.95 19.37 22.45
C GLY A 87 -20.39 19.60 21.00
N VAL A 88 -19.40 19.75 20.11
CA VAL A 88 -19.58 20.04 18.69
C VAL A 88 -18.64 19.24 17.79
N HIS A 89 -18.99 19.17 16.52
CA HIS A 89 -18.08 18.78 15.45
C HIS A 89 -17.98 19.94 14.45
N ILE A 90 -16.77 20.28 14.04
CA ILE A 90 -16.48 21.40 13.14
C ILE A 90 -15.82 20.92 11.85
N GLY A 91 -16.27 21.45 10.72
CA GLY A 91 -15.64 21.33 9.42
C GLY A 91 -14.51 22.33 9.20
N GLN A 92 -13.87 22.26 8.03
CA GLN A 92 -12.73 23.11 7.66
C GLN A 92 -13.13 24.56 7.35
N ASP A 93 -14.37 24.79 6.91
CA ASP A 93 -14.89 26.12 6.56
C ASP A 93 -15.68 26.78 7.70
N ASP A 94 -15.73 26.14 8.87
CA ASP A 94 -16.49 26.59 10.03
C ASP A 94 -15.63 27.43 11.01
N MET A 95 -16.17 27.73 12.18
CA MET A 95 -15.41 28.38 13.25
C MET A 95 -14.21 27.51 13.66
N ASP A 96 -13.05 28.14 13.81
CA ASP A 96 -11.82 27.43 14.15
C ASP A 96 -11.88 26.80 15.56
N LEU A 97 -11.11 25.73 15.74
CA LEU A 97 -11.04 24.95 16.97
C LEU A 97 -10.70 25.79 18.21
N LYS A 98 -9.80 26.77 18.09
CA LYS A 98 -9.34 27.57 19.24
C LYS A 98 -10.46 28.49 19.72
N THR A 99 -11.15 29.12 18.78
CA THR A 99 -12.33 29.95 19.08
C THR A 99 -13.47 29.09 19.67
N ALA A 100 -13.75 27.92 19.08
CA ALA A 100 -14.76 27.00 19.60
C ALA A 100 -14.44 26.56 21.04
N ARG A 101 -13.18 26.20 21.31
CA ARG A 101 -12.69 25.82 22.64
C ARG A 101 -12.81 26.95 23.66
N ALA A 102 -12.55 28.20 23.25
CA ALA A 102 -12.69 29.36 24.12
C ALA A 102 -14.15 29.62 24.53
N LEU A 103 -15.11 29.36 23.64
CA LEU A 103 -16.55 29.56 23.90
C LEU A 103 -17.17 28.42 24.71
N LEU A 104 -16.86 27.17 24.36
CA LEU A 104 -17.46 25.98 24.97
C LEU A 104 -16.75 25.52 26.25
N GLY A 105 -15.52 25.98 26.46
CA GLY A 105 -14.69 25.62 27.59
C GLY A 105 -13.93 24.29 27.41
N LYS A 106 -13.12 23.97 28.41
CA LYS A 106 -12.20 22.84 28.41
C LYS A 106 -12.87 21.46 28.45
N ASP A 107 -14.09 21.39 28.96
CA ASP A 107 -14.79 20.12 29.20
C ASP A 107 -15.70 19.71 28.03
N ALA A 108 -15.85 20.55 27.00
CA ALA A 108 -16.65 20.23 25.83
C ALA A 108 -15.91 19.25 24.90
N ILE A 109 -16.64 18.36 24.23
CA ILE A 109 -16.08 17.48 23.21
C ILE A 109 -16.04 18.23 21.88
N ILE A 110 -14.86 18.41 21.28
CA ILE A 110 -14.70 19.08 19.99
C ILE A 110 -14.02 18.15 18.99
N GLY A 111 -14.77 17.76 17.97
CA GLY A 111 -14.27 17.00 16.84
C GLY A 111 -13.95 17.86 15.63
N VAL A 112 -12.92 17.50 14.86
CA VAL A 112 -12.53 18.23 13.64
C VAL A 112 -12.55 17.29 12.43
N THR A 113 -13.17 17.71 11.33
CA THR A 113 -13.06 16.99 10.04
C THR A 113 -11.65 17.16 9.47
N VAL A 114 -11.02 16.08 9.01
CA VAL A 114 -9.70 16.11 8.35
C VAL A 114 -9.72 15.24 7.09
N ALA A 115 -9.02 15.67 6.04
CA ALA A 115 -8.95 14.96 4.76
C ALA A 115 -7.52 14.60 4.34
N ASN A 116 -6.50 14.96 5.13
CA ASN A 116 -5.11 14.61 4.86
C ASN A 116 -4.26 14.60 6.14
N VAL A 117 -3.02 14.12 6.01
CA VAL A 117 -2.04 14.03 7.10
C VAL A 117 -1.79 15.39 7.76
N GLN A 118 -1.65 16.45 6.97
CA GLN A 118 -1.31 17.78 7.50
C GLN A 118 -2.42 18.34 8.37
N GLU A 119 -3.67 18.26 7.91
CA GLU A 119 -4.84 18.66 8.69
C GLU A 119 -4.98 17.86 9.98
N ALA A 120 -4.73 16.54 9.93
CA ALA A 120 -4.79 15.67 11.10
C ALA A 120 -3.76 16.06 12.18
N LEU A 121 -2.51 16.31 11.77
CA LEU A 121 -1.45 16.73 12.69
C LEU A 121 -1.73 18.12 13.28
N THR A 122 -2.20 19.06 12.47
CA THR A 122 -2.57 20.41 12.94
C THR A 122 -3.72 20.34 13.95
N ALA A 123 -4.82 19.66 13.60
CA ALA A 123 -5.99 19.54 14.48
C ALA A 123 -5.65 18.82 15.80
N SER A 124 -4.80 17.79 15.74
CA SER A 124 -4.28 17.15 16.94
C SER A 124 -3.47 18.10 17.81
N THR A 125 -2.61 18.92 17.22
CA THR A 125 -1.75 19.88 17.95
C THR A 125 -2.57 20.99 18.58
N ASP A 126 -3.62 21.44 17.89
CA ASP A 126 -4.51 22.51 18.36
C ASP A 126 -5.51 22.03 19.44
N GLY A 127 -5.51 20.74 19.80
CA GLY A 127 -6.26 20.21 20.95
C GLY A 127 -7.68 19.72 20.61
N ALA A 128 -7.87 19.16 19.42
CA ALA A 128 -9.08 18.41 19.10
C ALA A 128 -9.20 17.18 20.01
N ASP A 129 -10.41 16.85 20.46
CA ASP A 129 -10.64 15.63 21.26
C ASP A 129 -10.67 14.39 20.37
N TYR A 130 -11.20 14.54 19.15
CA TYR A 130 -11.20 13.51 18.13
C TYR A 130 -11.18 14.09 16.70
N LEU A 131 -10.81 13.25 15.74
CA LEU A 131 -10.78 13.60 14.32
C LEU A 131 -11.80 12.76 13.55
N GLY A 132 -12.62 13.41 12.73
CA GLY A 132 -13.44 12.77 11.71
C GLY A 132 -12.66 12.69 10.40
N ILE A 133 -12.18 11.50 10.05
CA ILE A 133 -11.33 11.28 8.89
C ILE A 133 -12.19 11.10 7.63
N GLY A 134 -12.15 12.13 6.77
CA GLY A 134 -12.42 12.13 5.35
C GLY A 134 -13.75 11.51 4.90
N THR A 135 -13.90 11.30 3.60
CA THR A 135 -14.99 10.46 3.06
C THR A 135 -14.38 9.14 2.59
N MET A 136 -14.73 8.01 3.21
CA MET A 136 -14.17 6.69 2.86
C MET A 136 -14.61 6.23 1.48
N PHE A 137 -15.89 6.39 1.18
CA PHE A 137 -16.50 6.02 -0.09
C PHE A 137 -17.50 7.08 -0.53
N ALA A 138 -17.76 7.16 -1.85
CA ALA A 138 -18.77 8.07 -2.38
C ALA A 138 -20.12 7.86 -1.65
N THR A 139 -20.74 8.95 -1.20
CA THR A 139 -21.97 8.92 -0.41
C THR A 139 -22.98 9.97 -0.91
N PRO A 140 -24.30 9.68 -0.88
CA PRO A 140 -25.33 10.67 -1.18
C PRO A 140 -25.34 11.86 -0.21
N THR A 141 -24.86 11.67 1.03
CA THR A 141 -24.91 12.67 2.12
C THR A 141 -23.90 13.83 1.95
N LYS A 142 -22.83 13.62 1.15
CA LYS A 142 -21.83 14.64 0.81
C LYS A 142 -21.47 14.48 -0.67
N THR A 143 -21.97 15.40 -1.50
CA THR A 143 -21.83 15.34 -2.97
C THR A 143 -20.48 15.83 -3.50
N ASN A 144 -19.64 16.43 -2.66
CA ASN A 144 -18.30 16.87 -3.04
C ASN A 144 -17.31 15.69 -2.99
N THR A 145 -16.88 15.21 -4.16
CA THR A 145 -16.02 14.02 -4.32
C THR A 145 -14.52 14.31 -4.19
N LYS A 146 -14.12 15.57 -4.00
CA LYS A 146 -12.71 15.98 -3.92
C LYS A 146 -11.97 15.45 -2.69
N ASP A 147 -12.69 15.01 -1.65
CA ASP A 147 -12.12 14.63 -0.35
C ASP A 147 -12.18 13.11 -0.05
N ILE A 148 -12.38 12.27 -1.09
CA ILE A 148 -12.44 10.81 -0.89
C ILE A 148 -11.02 10.25 -0.80
N ILE A 149 -10.61 9.85 0.40
CA ILE A 149 -9.25 9.31 0.65
C ILE A 149 -9.21 7.79 0.83
N GLY A 150 -10.36 7.17 1.14
CA GLY A 150 -10.47 5.73 1.31
C GLY A 150 -9.66 5.15 2.48
N THR A 151 -9.51 3.83 2.48
CA THR A 151 -8.78 3.08 3.52
C THR A 151 -7.29 3.42 3.55
N ALA A 152 -6.70 3.60 2.36
CA ALA A 152 -5.30 3.98 2.17
C ALA A 152 -4.95 5.33 2.80
N GLY A 153 -5.65 6.40 2.42
CA GLY A 153 -5.38 7.73 2.98
C GLY A 153 -5.68 7.80 4.48
N THR A 154 -6.68 7.04 4.95
CA THR A 154 -6.94 6.90 6.40
C THR A 154 -5.78 6.21 7.11
N LYS A 155 -5.19 5.17 6.53
CA LYS A 155 -4.00 4.49 7.09
C LYS A 155 -2.80 5.44 7.17
N GLU A 156 -2.58 6.27 6.17
CA GLU A 156 -1.52 7.29 6.17
C GLU A 156 -1.70 8.32 7.29
N VAL A 157 -2.94 8.79 7.50
CA VAL A 157 -3.29 9.69 8.61
C VAL A 157 -3.00 9.02 9.96
N LEU A 158 -3.45 7.77 10.16
CA LEU A 158 -3.23 7.04 11.40
C LEU A 158 -1.75 6.76 11.65
N HIS A 159 -1.00 6.38 10.61
CA HIS A 159 0.45 6.18 10.70
C HIS A 159 1.15 7.48 11.14
N SER A 160 0.81 8.61 10.53
CA SER A 160 1.43 9.90 10.84
C SER A 160 1.11 10.39 12.26
N LEU A 161 -0.12 10.18 12.72
CA LEU A 161 -0.53 10.48 14.11
C LEU A 161 0.21 9.58 15.12
N GLN A 162 0.43 8.31 14.77
CA GLN A 162 1.21 7.41 15.63
C GLN A 162 2.67 7.86 15.71
N GLN A 163 3.29 8.20 14.58
CA GLN A 163 4.67 8.66 14.53
C GLN A 163 4.89 9.97 15.30
N SER A 164 3.88 10.85 15.35
CA SER A 164 3.95 12.10 16.14
C SER A 164 3.68 11.89 17.64
N GLY A 165 3.33 10.67 18.07
CA GLY A 165 2.95 10.38 19.45
C GLY A 165 1.55 10.89 19.85
N SER A 166 0.73 11.29 18.87
CA SER A 166 -0.59 11.83 19.11
C SER A 166 -1.55 10.80 19.72
N GLN A 167 -2.23 11.20 20.79
CA GLN A 167 -3.26 10.42 21.48
C GLN A 167 -4.68 10.81 21.04
N VAL A 168 -4.82 11.64 20.00
CA VAL A 168 -6.15 12.07 19.51
C VAL A 168 -6.96 10.86 19.03
N ARG A 169 -8.26 10.86 19.35
CA ARG A 169 -9.19 9.82 18.89
C ARG A 169 -9.53 10.01 17.42
N THR A 170 -9.87 8.94 16.72
CA THR A 170 -10.07 8.94 15.28
C THR A 170 -11.28 8.11 14.88
N VAL A 171 -12.16 8.68 14.07
CA VAL A 171 -13.31 7.99 13.47
C VAL A 171 -13.29 8.17 11.96
N ALA A 172 -13.58 7.10 11.22
CA ALA A 172 -13.75 7.20 9.77
C ALA A 172 -15.22 7.48 9.43
N ILE A 173 -15.47 8.28 8.38
CA ILE A 173 -16.85 8.61 7.96
C ILE A 173 -17.01 8.51 6.43
N GLY A 174 -18.24 8.30 5.97
CA GLY A 174 -18.63 8.44 4.56
C GLY A 174 -18.76 7.12 3.81
N GLY A 175 -20.01 6.72 3.53
CA GLY A 175 -20.32 5.52 2.75
C GLY A 175 -20.01 4.19 3.46
N ILE A 176 -19.79 4.23 4.78
CA ILE A 176 -19.56 3.04 5.62
C ILE A 176 -20.92 2.39 5.95
N ASN A 177 -20.98 1.07 5.85
CA ASN A 177 -22.15 0.23 6.17
C ASN A 177 -21.69 -1.20 6.51
N SER A 178 -22.63 -2.09 6.85
CA SER A 178 -22.33 -3.47 7.26
C SER A 178 -21.52 -4.27 6.24
N SER A 179 -21.64 -3.97 4.94
CA SER A 179 -20.92 -4.70 3.89
C SER A 179 -19.45 -4.31 3.75
N ASN A 180 -19.01 -3.17 4.29
CA ASN A 180 -17.63 -2.68 4.14
C ASN A 180 -16.93 -2.33 5.46
N LEU A 181 -17.65 -2.32 6.59
CA LEU A 181 -17.13 -1.91 7.90
C LEU A 181 -15.88 -2.69 8.33
N HIS A 182 -15.93 -4.03 8.29
CA HIS A 182 -14.78 -4.88 8.62
C HIS A 182 -13.54 -4.53 7.80
N ARG A 183 -13.73 -4.25 6.51
CA ARG A 183 -12.62 -3.87 5.63
C ARG A 183 -12.07 -2.50 5.98
N VAL A 184 -12.93 -1.54 6.32
CA VAL A 184 -12.50 -0.21 6.78
C VAL A 184 -11.61 -0.35 8.00
N LEU A 185 -12.08 -1.03 9.04
CA LEU A 185 -11.32 -1.25 10.26
C LEU A 185 -10.00 -1.99 9.99
N TYR A 186 -10.02 -3.02 9.14
CA TYR A 186 -8.85 -3.83 8.82
C TYR A 186 -7.82 -3.09 7.96
N GLN A 187 -8.21 -2.53 6.81
CA GLN A 187 -7.24 -1.93 5.87
C GLN A 187 -6.76 -0.55 6.32
N SER A 188 -7.53 0.19 7.12
CA SER A 188 -7.09 1.49 7.64
C SER A 188 -6.13 1.38 8.82
N ALA A 189 -6.05 0.22 9.49
CA ALA A 189 -5.16 0.05 10.64
C ALA A 189 -3.69 0.28 10.27
N SER A 190 -2.99 0.99 11.15
CA SER A 190 -1.53 1.14 11.13
C SER A 190 -0.93 0.47 12.36
N GLU A 191 0.35 0.14 12.31
CA GLU A 191 1.05 -0.40 13.47
C GLU A 191 0.99 0.61 14.62
N GLY A 192 0.50 0.17 15.78
CA GLY A 192 0.37 1.02 16.97
C GLY A 192 -0.82 1.99 16.99
N LYS A 193 -1.56 2.21 15.89
CA LYS A 193 -2.78 3.03 15.89
C LYS A 193 -3.87 2.50 14.94
N GLN A 194 -5.08 2.38 15.48
CA GLN A 194 -6.28 1.96 14.76
C GLN A 194 -7.36 3.04 14.90
N LEU A 195 -8.43 2.92 14.11
CA LEU A 195 -9.62 3.75 14.29
C LEU A 195 -10.24 3.44 15.67
N ASP A 196 -10.65 4.48 16.38
CA ASP A 196 -11.40 4.38 17.64
C ASP A 196 -12.90 4.14 17.39
N GLY A 197 -13.35 4.26 16.15
CA GLY A 197 -14.68 3.88 15.72
C GLY A 197 -15.03 4.36 14.31
N VAL A 198 -16.31 4.28 13.96
CA VAL A 198 -16.82 4.69 12.66
C VAL A 198 -18.06 5.55 12.80
N ALA A 199 -18.17 6.58 11.95
CA ALA A 199 -19.35 7.41 11.85
C ALA A 199 -20.26 6.98 10.71
N ILE A 200 -21.53 6.73 11.04
CA ILE A 200 -22.54 6.15 10.18
C ILE A 200 -23.72 7.12 10.05
N VAL A 201 -24.24 7.28 8.83
CA VAL A 201 -25.43 8.10 8.53
C VAL A 201 -26.55 7.22 7.99
N SER A 202 -26.56 6.99 6.68
CA SER A 202 -27.69 6.37 5.99
C SER A 202 -27.91 4.91 6.39
N ALA A 203 -26.85 4.15 6.65
CA ALA A 203 -26.99 2.74 7.03
C ALA A 203 -27.79 2.52 8.33
N ILE A 204 -27.95 3.55 9.16
CA ILE A 204 -28.84 3.53 10.33
C ILE A 204 -30.09 4.39 10.06
N ILE A 205 -29.92 5.66 9.68
CA ILE A 205 -31.05 6.59 9.56
C ILE A 205 -32.06 6.13 8.51
N SER A 206 -31.64 5.59 7.36
CA SER A 206 -32.55 5.12 6.30
C SER A 206 -32.98 3.66 6.46
N ALA A 207 -32.50 2.95 7.49
CA ALA A 207 -32.89 1.55 7.72
C ALA A 207 -34.36 1.46 8.14
N GLN A 208 -35.08 0.43 7.69
CA GLN A 208 -36.46 0.19 8.13
C GLN A 208 -36.54 -0.04 9.64
N ASP A 209 -35.55 -0.75 10.18
CA ASP A 209 -35.36 -0.99 11.61
C ASP A 209 -33.98 -0.44 12.02
N ALA A 210 -33.97 0.75 12.61
CA ALA A 210 -32.75 1.43 13.02
C ALA A 210 -32.07 0.75 14.23
N GLU A 211 -32.83 0.09 15.11
CA GLU A 211 -32.30 -0.62 16.26
C GLU A 211 -31.53 -1.85 15.82
N LYS A 212 -32.13 -2.66 14.92
CA LYS A 212 -31.48 -3.82 14.34
C LYS A 212 -30.23 -3.42 13.53
N ALA A 213 -30.32 -2.40 12.68
CA ALA A 213 -29.18 -1.94 11.88
C ALA A 213 -28.01 -1.46 12.75
N ALA A 214 -28.29 -0.72 13.83
CA ALA A 214 -27.28 -0.31 14.80
C ALA A 214 -26.67 -1.51 15.53
N SER A 215 -27.49 -2.48 15.95
CA SER A 215 -27.02 -3.70 16.63
C SER A 215 -26.09 -4.53 15.77
N GLU A 216 -26.43 -4.74 14.49
CA GLU A 216 -25.58 -5.46 13.54
C GLU A 216 -24.22 -4.74 13.35
N LEU A 217 -24.23 -3.41 13.21
CA LEU A 217 -23.00 -2.64 13.09
C LEU A 217 -22.15 -2.69 14.38
N ALA A 218 -22.79 -2.59 15.55
CA ALA A 218 -22.12 -2.66 16.84
C ALA A 218 -21.49 -4.04 17.09
N GLU A 219 -22.10 -5.11 16.59
CA GLU A 219 -21.53 -6.46 16.62
C GLU A 219 -20.30 -6.54 15.71
N LEU A 220 -20.41 -6.11 14.45
CA LEU A 220 -19.31 -6.08 13.49
C LEU A 220 -18.10 -5.25 13.96
N ILE A 221 -18.32 -4.18 14.73
CA ILE A 221 -17.22 -3.40 15.32
C ILE A 221 -16.46 -4.19 16.40
N ARG A 222 -17.17 -5.04 17.16
CA ARG A 222 -16.61 -5.82 18.27
C ARG A 222 -15.96 -7.12 17.82
N THR A 223 -16.33 -7.64 16.65
CA THR A 223 -15.78 -8.88 16.10
C THR A 223 -14.71 -8.62 15.06
N PRO A 224 -13.57 -9.33 15.09
CA PRO A 224 -12.59 -9.25 14.01
C PRO A 224 -13.18 -9.79 12.71
N ALA A 225 -12.74 -9.22 11.59
CA ALA A 225 -13.15 -9.67 10.27
C ALA A 225 -12.75 -11.15 10.04
N PRO A 226 -13.66 -12.03 9.59
CA PRO A 226 -13.32 -13.44 9.36
C PRO A 226 -12.14 -13.65 8.40
N PHE A 227 -12.04 -12.84 7.33
CA PHE A 227 -10.92 -12.88 6.38
C PHE A 227 -9.56 -12.42 6.98
N ALA A 228 -9.58 -11.74 8.12
CA ALA A 228 -8.38 -11.27 8.80
C ALA A 228 -7.86 -12.26 9.86
N LEU A 229 -8.74 -13.14 10.38
CA LEU A 229 -8.43 -14.04 11.49
C LEU A 229 -7.30 -15.03 11.20
N ALA A 230 -7.21 -15.48 9.96
CA ALA A 230 -6.23 -16.48 9.58
C ALA A 230 -4.82 -15.91 9.36
N ASN A 231 -4.65 -14.59 9.30
CA ASN A 231 -3.38 -13.95 8.94
C ASN A 231 -2.38 -14.01 10.11
N LEU A 232 -1.15 -14.47 9.84
CA LEU A 232 -0.10 -14.49 10.86
C LEU A 232 0.37 -13.06 11.20
N PRO A 233 0.58 -12.74 12.48
CA PRO A 233 1.33 -11.56 12.92
C PRO A 233 2.73 -11.49 12.29
N HIS A 234 3.26 -10.29 12.13
CA HIS A 234 4.55 -10.04 11.45
C HIS A 234 5.71 -10.82 12.10
N ASP A 235 5.77 -10.83 13.43
CA ASP A 235 6.78 -11.54 14.24
C ASP A 235 6.72 -13.08 14.12
N GLN A 236 5.67 -13.62 13.51
CA GLN A 236 5.50 -15.05 13.26
C GLN A 236 5.72 -15.43 11.79
N LYS A 237 5.94 -14.45 10.91
CA LYS A 237 6.24 -14.71 9.50
C LYS A 237 7.72 -15.05 9.34
N ILE A 238 8.00 -15.96 8.41
CA ILE A 238 9.39 -16.31 8.07
C ILE A 238 9.95 -15.21 7.16
N GLU A 239 11.06 -14.60 7.58
CA GLU A 239 11.77 -13.58 6.80
C GLU A 239 12.90 -14.16 5.96
N ASP A 240 13.62 -15.16 6.49
CA ASP A 240 14.73 -15.78 5.78
C ASP A 240 14.24 -16.56 4.56
N LEU A 241 14.83 -16.26 3.41
CA LEU A 241 14.42 -16.85 2.14
C LEU A 241 14.64 -18.37 2.09
N ARG A 242 15.72 -18.88 2.72
CA ARG A 242 15.98 -20.33 2.72
C ARG A 242 14.95 -21.05 3.56
N GLU A 243 14.61 -20.50 4.73
CA GLU A 243 13.55 -21.02 5.57
C GLU A 243 12.18 -21.00 4.87
N LEU A 244 11.86 -19.92 4.13
CA LEU A 244 10.65 -19.85 3.31
C LEU A 244 10.61 -20.98 2.26
N LEU A 245 11.69 -21.17 1.52
CA LEU A 245 11.77 -22.23 0.49
C LEU A 245 11.62 -23.62 1.10
N LEU A 246 12.14 -23.86 2.31
CA LEU A 246 11.97 -25.15 3.00
C LEU A 246 10.51 -25.46 3.37
N GLN A 247 9.64 -24.44 3.47
CA GLN A 247 8.21 -24.65 3.76
C GLN A 247 7.37 -24.94 2.50
N VAL A 248 7.87 -24.59 1.31
CA VAL A 248 7.13 -24.74 0.04
C VAL A 248 6.61 -26.19 -0.18
N PRO A 249 7.44 -27.24 -0.01
CA PRO A 249 6.97 -28.63 -0.14
C PRO A 249 5.79 -28.99 0.77
N SER A 250 5.75 -28.42 1.99
CA SER A 250 4.68 -28.71 2.94
C SER A 250 3.33 -28.21 2.42
N ILE A 251 3.28 -27.02 1.81
CA ILE A 251 2.04 -26.45 1.26
C ILE A 251 1.57 -27.24 0.05
N VAL A 252 2.48 -27.60 -0.87
CA VAL A 252 2.16 -28.43 -2.04
C VAL A 252 1.61 -29.80 -1.59
N GLY A 253 2.23 -30.42 -0.58
CA GLY A 253 1.76 -31.69 -0.01
C GLY A 253 0.39 -31.56 0.68
N ASP A 254 0.15 -30.45 1.37
CA ASP A 254 -1.12 -30.17 2.04
C ASP A 254 -2.28 -29.99 1.07
N VAL A 255 -2.07 -29.37 -0.10
CA VAL A 255 -3.10 -29.30 -1.16
C VAL A 255 -3.49 -30.71 -1.59
N ALA A 256 -2.53 -31.57 -1.90
CA ALA A 256 -2.80 -32.94 -2.31
C ALA A 256 -3.51 -33.78 -1.24
N LYS A 257 -3.17 -33.55 0.04
CA LYS A 257 -3.74 -34.28 1.18
C LYS A 257 -5.15 -33.82 1.54
N LYS A 258 -5.40 -32.51 1.51
CA LYS A 258 -6.68 -31.91 1.94
C LYS A 258 -7.67 -31.75 0.79
N THR A 259 -7.20 -31.78 -0.45
CA THR A 259 -8.00 -31.62 -1.67
C THR A 259 -8.94 -30.41 -1.58
N PRO A 260 -8.39 -29.19 -1.35
CA PRO A 260 -9.20 -28.01 -1.12
C PRO A 260 -10.08 -27.66 -2.33
N LEU A 261 -11.27 -27.11 -2.08
CA LEU A 261 -12.10 -26.55 -3.13
C LEU A 261 -11.43 -25.30 -3.73
N SER A 262 -11.36 -25.24 -5.06
CA SER A 262 -10.98 -24.05 -5.82
C SER A 262 -12.18 -23.59 -6.64
N HIS A 263 -12.87 -22.56 -6.15
CA HIS A 263 -14.01 -21.95 -6.82
C HIS A 263 -13.53 -20.90 -7.80
N ASN A 264 -13.71 -21.15 -9.10
CA ASN A 264 -13.21 -20.33 -10.18
C ASN A 264 -14.36 -19.62 -10.90
N MET A 265 -14.55 -18.34 -10.59
CA MET A 265 -15.42 -17.44 -11.35
C MET A 265 -14.61 -16.84 -12.51
N THR A 266 -14.52 -17.58 -13.61
CA THR A 266 -13.63 -17.27 -14.73
C THR A 266 -14.29 -17.37 -16.09
N ASN A 267 -13.59 -16.86 -17.10
CA ASN A 267 -14.03 -16.79 -18.48
C ASN A 267 -14.04 -18.16 -19.17
N LEU A 268 -14.90 -18.32 -20.19
CA LEU A 268 -15.12 -19.59 -20.89
C LEU A 268 -13.86 -20.18 -21.54
N VAL A 269 -12.89 -19.34 -21.91
CA VAL A 269 -11.68 -19.79 -22.61
C VAL A 269 -10.79 -20.63 -21.70
N VAL A 270 -10.77 -20.33 -20.40
CA VAL A 270 -9.81 -20.92 -19.46
C VAL A 270 -10.43 -21.95 -18.51
N GLN A 271 -11.76 -22.10 -18.46
CA GLN A 271 -12.44 -23.00 -17.50
C GLN A 271 -11.94 -24.45 -17.56
N ASN A 272 -11.86 -25.05 -18.75
CA ASN A 272 -11.37 -26.41 -18.89
C ASN A 272 -9.90 -26.54 -18.46
N PHE A 273 -9.07 -25.56 -18.81
CA PHE A 273 -7.66 -25.60 -18.46
C PHE A 273 -7.45 -25.45 -16.95
N ALA A 274 -8.16 -24.49 -16.32
CA ALA A 274 -8.16 -24.29 -14.87
C ALA A 274 -8.63 -25.54 -14.12
N ALA A 275 -9.69 -26.21 -14.60
CA ALA A 275 -10.19 -27.44 -13.98
C ALA A 275 -9.12 -28.54 -13.98
N ASN A 276 -8.48 -28.79 -15.12
CA ASN A 276 -7.46 -29.82 -15.23
C ASN A 276 -6.21 -29.48 -14.41
N VAL A 277 -5.80 -28.21 -14.36
CA VAL A 277 -4.69 -27.75 -13.51
C VAL A 277 -4.99 -27.96 -12.03
N ALA A 278 -6.21 -27.61 -11.57
CA ALA A 278 -6.62 -27.84 -10.19
C ALA A 278 -6.54 -29.33 -9.82
N LEU A 279 -7.04 -30.22 -10.69
CA LEU A 279 -6.98 -31.66 -10.48
C LEU A 279 -5.53 -32.17 -10.46
N ALA A 280 -4.67 -31.68 -11.36
CA ALA A 280 -3.27 -32.08 -11.44
C ALA A 280 -2.48 -31.76 -10.18
N ILE A 281 -2.74 -30.60 -9.54
CA ILE A 281 -2.10 -30.24 -8.26
C ILE A 281 -2.76 -30.88 -7.03
N GLY A 282 -3.84 -31.66 -7.22
CA GLY A 282 -4.54 -32.37 -6.15
C GLY A 282 -5.66 -31.57 -5.45
N ALA A 283 -6.15 -30.49 -6.06
CA ALA A 283 -7.29 -29.70 -5.59
C ALA A 283 -8.61 -30.14 -6.27
N SER A 284 -9.75 -29.64 -5.77
CA SER A 284 -11.08 -29.90 -6.35
C SER A 284 -11.64 -28.64 -7.02
N PRO A 285 -11.74 -28.56 -8.36
CA PRO A 285 -12.26 -27.36 -9.03
C PRO A 285 -13.79 -27.29 -9.03
N ILE A 286 -14.33 -26.07 -8.98
CA ILE A 286 -15.71 -25.76 -9.38
C ILE A 286 -15.73 -24.46 -10.21
N MET A 287 -16.46 -24.46 -11.34
CA MET A 287 -16.51 -23.36 -12.32
C MET A 287 -17.85 -22.59 -12.25
N ALA A 288 -18.36 -22.34 -11.03
CA ALA A 288 -19.66 -21.69 -10.81
C ALA A 288 -19.55 -20.16 -10.90
N ASN A 289 -20.19 -19.55 -11.90
CA ASN A 289 -20.23 -18.09 -12.06
C ASN A 289 -21.49 -17.42 -11.46
N TYR A 290 -22.45 -18.21 -10.94
CA TYR A 290 -23.66 -17.69 -10.34
C TYR A 290 -23.42 -17.30 -8.88
N GLY A 291 -23.59 -16.02 -8.55
CA GLY A 291 -23.19 -15.49 -7.24
C GLY A 291 -24.03 -15.96 -6.06
N GLU A 292 -25.25 -16.43 -6.30
CA GLU A 292 -26.14 -16.92 -5.22
C GLU A 292 -25.66 -18.25 -4.62
N GLU A 293 -24.97 -19.09 -5.41
CA GLU A 293 -24.40 -20.36 -4.92
C GLU A 293 -23.14 -20.13 -4.06
N ALA A 294 -22.54 -18.95 -4.11
CA ALA A 294 -21.24 -18.70 -3.49
C ALA A 294 -21.26 -18.82 -1.96
N ALA A 295 -22.39 -18.56 -1.31
CA ALA A 295 -22.54 -18.72 0.14
C ALA A 295 -22.47 -20.19 0.57
N ASP A 296 -23.00 -21.10 -0.24
CA ASP A 296 -22.92 -22.54 0.03
C ASP A 296 -21.51 -23.07 -0.27
N LEU A 297 -20.90 -22.59 -1.37
CA LEU A 297 -19.54 -22.98 -1.75
C LEU A 297 -18.49 -22.49 -0.75
N ALA A 298 -18.63 -21.28 -0.19
CA ALA A 298 -17.71 -20.76 0.81
C ALA A 298 -17.65 -21.66 2.05
N LYS A 299 -18.80 -22.19 2.51
CA LYS A 299 -18.91 -23.07 3.68
C LYS A 299 -18.25 -24.43 3.49
N LEU A 300 -18.06 -24.89 2.26
CA LEU A 300 -17.36 -26.14 1.98
C LEU A 300 -15.85 -26.05 2.30
N GLY A 301 -15.35 -24.84 2.54
CA GLY A 301 -13.93 -24.59 2.73
C GLY A 301 -13.18 -24.62 1.40
N GLY A 302 -12.34 -23.62 1.15
CA GLY A 302 -11.65 -23.49 -0.12
C GLY A 302 -11.19 -22.06 -0.38
N GLY A 303 -10.84 -21.77 -1.62
CA GLY A 303 -10.51 -20.42 -2.09
C GLY A 303 -11.31 -20.02 -3.34
N LEU A 304 -11.54 -18.72 -3.49
CA LEU A 304 -12.24 -18.12 -4.63
C LEU A 304 -11.26 -17.45 -5.57
N VAL A 305 -11.42 -17.65 -6.87
CA VAL A 305 -10.77 -16.89 -7.94
C VAL A 305 -11.83 -16.05 -8.65
N ILE A 306 -11.69 -14.73 -8.62
CA ILE A 306 -12.47 -13.81 -9.45
C ILE A 306 -11.57 -13.36 -10.60
N ASN A 307 -11.89 -13.83 -11.81
CA ASN A 307 -11.18 -13.48 -13.03
C ASN A 307 -12.05 -12.58 -13.91
N MET A 308 -11.54 -11.39 -14.23
CA MET A 308 -12.27 -10.39 -15.00
C MET A 308 -12.20 -10.60 -16.52
N GLY A 309 -11.81 -11.78 -17.02
CA GLY A 309 -11.65 -12.06 -18.45
C GLY A 309 -12.90 -11.73 -19.28
N THR A 310 -14.09 -11.91 -18.70
CA THR A 310 -15.38 -11.50 -19.29
C THR A 310 -16.12 -10.58 -18.32
N VAL A 311 -16.18 -9.29 -18.63
CA VAL A 311 -16.87 -8.30 -17.80
C VAL A 311 -18.26 -8.00 -18.36
N THR A 312 -19.29 -8.35 -17.61
CA THR A 312 -20.69 -7.98 -17.86
C THR A 312 -21.28 -7.33 -16.61
N PRO A 313 -22.35 -6.52 -16.71
CA PRO A 313 -23.02 -5.95 -15.54
C PRO A 313 -23.48 -7.02 -14.54
N GLU A 314 -24.05 -8.11 -15.05
CA GLU A 314 -24.47 -9.26 -14.23
C GLU A 314 -23.26 -9.98 -13.60
N GLY A 315 -22.17 -10.16 -14.34
CA GLY A 315 -20.93 -10.75 -13.83
C GLY A 315 -20.37 -9.97 -12.64
N ILE A 316 -20.35 -8.63 -12.72
CA ILE A 316 -19.90 -7.77 -11.60
C ILE A 316 -20.77 -7.96 -10.35
N GLN A 317 -22.09 -8.10 -10.52
CA GLN A 317 -23.01 -8.38 -9.41
C GLN A 317 -22.72 -9.75 -8.80
N ASN A 318 -22.52 -10.78 -9.63
CA ASN A 318 -22.19 -12.13 -9.17
C ASN A 318 -20.83 -12.17 -8.43
N TYR A 319 -19.80 -11.51 -8.98
CA TYR A 319 -18.50 -11.37 -8.30
C TYR A 319 -18.64 -10.68 -6.95
N SER A 320 -19.47 -9.64 -6.86
CA SER A 320 -19.70 -8.92 -5.59
C SER A 320 -20.41 -9.78 -4.54
N LYS A 321 -21.35 -10.63 -4.95
CA LYS A 321 -22.01 -11.60 -4.06
C LYS A 321 -21.03 -12.64 -3.55
N ALA A 322 -20.23 -13.22 -4.44
CA ALA A 322 -19.23 -14.22 -4.07
C ALA A 322 -18.12 -13.65 -3.18
N LEU A 323 -17.64 -12.44 -3.50
CA LEU A 323 -16.67 -11.70 -2.68
C LEU A 323 -17.16 -11.55 -1.23
N ARG A 324 -18.42 -11.12 -1.04
CA ARG A 324 -19.02 -10.98 0.29
C ARG A 324 -19.16 -12.33 1.01
N ALA A 325 -19.63 -13.36 0.30
CA ALA A 325 -19.77 -14.70 0.86
C ALA A 325 -18.45 -15.24 1.41
N TYR A 326 -17.38 -15.17 0.62
CA TYR A 326 -16.05 -15.64 1.04
C TYR A 326 -15.42 -14.76 2.12
N ASN A 327 -15.58 -13.44 2.05
CA ASN A 327 -15.11 -12.54 3.12
C ASN A 327 -15.81 -12.83 4.46
N ASN A 328 -17.11 -13.14 4.45
CA ASN A 328 -17.87 -13.47 5.66
C ASN A 328 -17.51 -14.84 6.25
N GLU A 329 -17.18 -15.82 5.40
CA GLU A 329 -16.71 -17.15 5.85
C GLU A 329 -15.21 -17.17 6.18
N GLY A 330 -14.47 -16.11 5.82
CA GLY A 330 -13.02 -16.03 5.96
C GLY A 330 -12.25 -16.89 4.95
N GLY A 331 -12.88 -17.26 3.83
CA GLY A 331 -12.24 -17.97 2.72
C GLY A 331 -11.37 -17.03 1.87
N PRO A 332 -10.15 -17.47 1.47
CA PRO A 332 -9.23 -16.64 0.69
C PRO A 332 -9.74 -16.33 -0.72
N ILE A 333 -9.44 -15.12 -1.21
CA ILE A 333 -9.89 -14.64 -2.52
C ILE A 333 -8.73 -14.10 -3.34
N VAL A 334 -8.61 -14.60 -4.57
CA VAL A 334 -7.67 -14.15 -5.60
C VAL A 334 -8.41 -13.30 -6.63
N LEU A 335 -7.93 -12.08 -6.85
CA LEU A 335 -8.36 -11.22 -7.95
C LEU A 335 -7.38 -11.32 -9.11
N ASP A 336 -7.90 -11.67 -10.29
CA ASP A 336 -7.21 -11.60 -11.58
C ASP A 336 -7.92 -10.56 -12.46
N PRO A 337 -7.48 -9.29 -12.47
CA PRO A 337 -8.14 -8.17 -13.13
C PRO A 337 -7.76 -8.11 -14.62
N VAL A 338 -7.92 -9.25 -15.32
CA VAL A 338 -7.55 -9.45 -16.73
C VAL A 338 -7.94 -8.26 -17.60
N GLY A 339 -6.96 -7.66 -18.26
CA GLY A 339 -7.13 -6.55 -19.18
C GLY A 339 -7.77 -5.30 -18.57
N CYS A 340 -7.69 -5.10 -17.25
CA CYS A 340 -8.31 -3.96 -16.59
C CYS A 340 -7.85 -2.61 -17.17
N GLY A 341 -6.61 -2.51 -17.64
CA GLY A 341 -6.07 -1.33 -18.32
C GLY A 341 -6.61 -1.07 -19.73
N ALA A 342 -7.26 -2.05 -20.37
CA ALA A 342 -7.60 -2.00 -21.79
C ALA A 342 -8.81 -1.08 -22.10
N THR A 343 -9.85 -1.07 -21.24
CA THR A 343 -11.08 -0.30 -21.49
C THR A 343 -11.58 0.41 -20.23
N ALA A 344 -12.30 1.51 -20.41
CA ALA A 344 -12.91 2.25 -19.29
C ALA A 344 -13.90 1.38 -18.48
N VAL A 345 -14.61 0.46 -19.15
CA VAL A 345 -15.53 -0.47 -18.49
C VAL A 345 -14.78 -1.40 -17.55
N ARG A 346 -13.66 -2.00 -17.99
CA ARG A 346 -12.85 -2.88 -17.14
C ARG A 346 -12.17 -2.12 -15.99
N ARG A 347 -11.68 -0.89 -16.24
CA ARG A 347 -11.15 0.00 -15.19
C ARG A 347 -12.22 0.32 -14.13
N SER A 348 -13.44 0.63 -14.54
CA SER A 348 -14.55 0.90 -13.63
C SER A 348 -14.93 -0.35 -12.82
N ALA A 349 -14.95 -1.52 -13.48
CA ALA A 349 -15.26 -2.78 -12.84
C ALA A 349 -14.23 -3.18 -11.77
N VAL A 350 -12.92 -3.05 -12.03
CA VAL A 350 -11.89 -3.37 -11.03
C VAL A 350 -11.96 -2.42 -9.84
N LYS A 351 -12.16 -1.11 -10.09
CA LYS A 351 -12.38 -0.11 -9.04
C LYS A 351 -13.61 -0.45 -8.19
N SER A 352 -14.68 -0.91 -8.82
CA SER A 352 -15.91 -1.31 -8.13
C SER A 352 -15.69 -2.55 -7.27
N LEU A 353 -14.99 -3.57 -7.77
CA LEU A 353 -14.69 -4.79 -7.00
C LEU A 353 -13.76 -4.50 -5.81
N LEU A 354 -12.67 -3.75 -6.03
CA LEU A 354 -11.78 -3.29 -4.97
C LEU A 354 -12.48 -2.38 -3.95
N ALA A 355 -13.66 -1.83 -4.28
CA ALA A 355 -14.49 -1.09 -3.35
C ALA A 355 -15.57 -1.94 -2.65
N ASN A 356 -15.81 -3.19 -3.06
CA ASN A 356 -16.89 -4.05 -2.54
C ASN A 356 -16.44 -5.09 -1.51
N GLY A 357 -15.14 -5.35 -1.35
CA GLY A 357 -14.64 -6.34 -0.40
C GLY A 357 -13.11 -6.39 -0.31
N TYR A 358 -12.60 -7.41 0.36
CA TYR A 358 -11.19 -7.67 0.58
C TYR A 358 -10.71 -8.82 -0.29
N PHE A 359 -9.52 -8.66 -0.87
CA PHE A 359 -8.83 -9.69 -1.65
C PHE A 359 -7.52 -10.04 -0.98
N ASP A 360 -7.26 -11.33 -0.80
CA ASP A 360 -6.02 -11.86 -0.22
C ASP A 360 -4.85 -11.74 -1.19
N VAL A 361 -5.13 -11.92 -2.48
CA VAL A 361 -4.14 -11.80 -3.56
C VAL A 361 -4.69 -10.98 -4.70
N ILE A 362 -3.91 -10.02 -5.19
CA ILE A 362 -4.12 -9.39 -6.50
C ILE A 362 -3.00 -9.85 -7.42
N LYS A 363 -3.35 -10.58 -8.48
CA LYS A 363 -2.40 -11.06 -9.49
C LYS A 363 -2.70 -10.39 -10.82
N GLY A 364 -1.67 -9.95 -11.53
CA GLY A 364 -1.80 -9.48 -12.91
C GLY A 364 -0.45 -9.32 -13.60
N ASN A 365 -0.44 -9.02 -14.89
CA ASN A 365 0.76 -8.55 -15.57
C ASN A 365 1.10 -7.10 -15.19
N GLU A 366 2.25 -6.59 -15.66
CA GLU A 366 2.71 -5.22 -15.38
C GLU A 366 1.65 -4.14 -15.68
N GLY A 367 0.94 -4.25 -16.83
CA GLY A 367 -0.08 -3.27 -17.23
C GLY A 367 -1.30 -3.28 -16.33
N GLU A 368 -1.73 -4.47 -15.91
CA GLU A 368 -2.86 -4.65 -14.99
C GLU A 368 -2.53 -4.15 -13.59
N ILE A 369 -1.36 -4.52 -13.04
CA ILE A 369 -0.93 -4.06 -11.71
C ILE A 369 -0.72 -2.54 -11.68
N LYS A 370 -0.14 -1.95 -12.73
CA LYS A 370 -0.05 -0.48 -12.88
C LYS A 370 -1.43 0.18 -12.92
N THR A 371 -2.41 -0.44 -13.57
CA THR A 371 -3.79 0.07 -13.60
C THR A 371 -4.44 0.01 -12.22
N VAL A 372 -4.26 -1.09 -11.49
CA VAL A 372 -4.78 -1.27 -10.12
C VAL A 372 -4.09 -0.33 -9.13
N SER A 373 -2.79 -0.06 -9.30
CA SER A 373 -2.07 0.90 -8.47
C SER A 373 -2.52 2.34 -8.71
N GLY A 374 -3.16 2.63 -9.86
CA GLY A 374 -3.75 3.94 -10.18
C GLY A 374 -3.04 4.69 -11.31
N SER A 375 -2.08 4.05 -11.99
CA SER A 375 -1.41 4.63 -13.15
C SER A 375 -2.35 4.67 -14.36
N LEU A 376 -2.44 5.82 -15.04
CA LEU A 376 -3.36 6.05 -16.17
C LEU A 376 -2.85 5.53 -17.53
N ILE A 377 -1.88 4.62 -17.54
CA ILE A 377 -1.31 4.10 -18.78
C ILE A 377 -2.30 3.15 -19.46
N GLN A 378 -2.64 3.43 -20.72
CA GLN A 378 -3.58 2.60 -21.48
C GLN A 378 -2.90 1.33 -22.02
N GLN A 379 -3.42 0.16 -21.64
CA GLN A 379 -2.94 -1.13 -22.14
C GLN A 379 -3.58 -1.48 -23.49
N ARG A 380 -2.84 -2.17 -24.38
CA ARG A 380 -3.39 -2.78 -25.59
C ARG A 380 -3.78 -4.24 -25.30
N GLY A 381 -5.07 -4.51 -25.14
CA GLY A 381 -5.60 -5.87 -24.97
C GLY A 381 -5.20 -6.54 -23.64
N VAL A 382 -5.15 -7.88 -23.64
CA VAL A 382 -4.79 -8.74 -22.48
C VAL A 382 -3.38 -9.31 -22.58
N ASP A 383 -2.70 -9.10 -23.71
CA ASP A 383 -1.36 -9.64 -23.93
C ASP A 383 -0.31 -8.89 -23.10
N SER A 384 0.68 -9.64 -22.62
CA SER A 384 1.84 -9.07 -21.93
C SER A 384 2.77 -8.43 -22.96
N GLY A 385 2.78 -7.09 -23.03
CA GLY A 385 3.72 -6.35 -23.87
C GLY A 385 5.16 -6.44 -23.36
N SER A 386 6.12 -5.91 -24.13
CA SER A 386 7.50 -5.74 -23.66
C SER A 386 7.53 -4.84 -22.43
N SER A 387 8.11 -5.33 -21.34
CA SER A 387 8.23 -4.59 -20.09
C SER A 387 9.01 -3.28 -20.30
N THR A 388 8.48 -2.18 -19.77
CA THR A 388 9.13 -0.86 -19.85
C THR A 388 9.77 -0.43 -18.54
N SER A 389 9.44 -1.11 -17.44
CA SER A 389 9.93 -0.76 -16.11
C SER A 389 11.12 -1.60 -15.66
N SER A 390 12.01 -0.98 -14.88
CA SER A 390 13.12 -1.66 -14.21
C SER A 390 12.60 -2.65 -13.15
N LEU A 391 13.44 -3.58 -12.71
CA LEU A 391 13.11 -4.53 -11.63
C LEU A 391 12.69 -3.78 -10.35
N VAL A 392 13.42 -2.72 -10.01
CA VAL A 392 13.18 -1.86 -8.85
C VAL A 392 11.83 -1.15 -8.93
N GLU A 393 11.49 -0.60 -10.09
CA GLU A 393 10.20 0.07 -10.28
C GLU A 393 9.04 -0.90 -10.09
N LYS A 394 9.14 -2.10 -10.66
CA LYS A 394 8.13 -3.15 -10.49
C LYS A 394 7.99 -3.54 -9.02
N ALA A 395 9.11 -3.80 -8.36
CA ALA A 395 9.16 -4.15 -6.95
C ALA A 395 8.52 -3.07 -6.07
N THR A 396 8.81 -1.79 -6.35
CA THR A 396 8.21 -0.64 -5.63
C THR A 396 6.69 -0.61 -5.82
N ILE A 397 6.22 -0.71 -7.06
CA ILE A 397 4.77 -0.70 -7.35
C ILE A 397 4.06 -1.86 -6.66
N VAL A 398 4.63 -3.06 -6.70
CA VAL A 398 4.06 -4.28 -6.10
C VAL A 398 4.02 -4.19 -4.58
N ARG A 399 5.13 -3.79 -3.95
CA ARG A 399 5.21 -3.57 -2.50
C ARG A 399 4.22 -2.52 -2.05
N ASP A 400 4.18 -1.37 -2.69
CA ASP A 400 3.34 -0.25 -2.27
C ASP A 400 1.85 -0.58 -2.43
N LEU A 401 1.48 -1.27 -3.50
CA LEU A 401 0.12 -1.75 -3.68
C LEU A 401 -0.25 -2.79 -2.60
N ALA A 402 0.63 -3.76 -2.31
CA ALA A 402 0.41 -4.77 -1.28
C ALA A 402 0.25 -4.14 0.11
N LEU A 403 1.10 -3.17 0.45
CA LEU A 403 1.05 -2.42 1.70
C LEU A 403 -0.23 -1.58 1.81
N ARG A 404 -0.67 -0.97 0.71
CA ARG A 404 -1.89 -0.15 0.61
C ARG A 404 -3.15 -0.99 0.82
N GLU A 405 -3.23 -2.13 0.14
CA GLU A 405 -4.41 -3.00 0.17
C GLU A 405 -4.38 -4.00 1.35
N ARG A 406 -3.26 -4.06 2.09
CA ARG A 406 -3.01 -5.01 3.19
C ARG A 406 -3.22 -6.46 2.73
N ASN A 407 -2.62 -6.80 1.58
CA ASN A 407 -2.74 -8.11 0.93
C ASN A 407 -1.44 -8.51 0.23
N VAL A 408 -1.47 -9.59 -0.55
CA VAL A 408 -0.34 -10.00 -1.39
C VAL A 408 -0.58 -9.55 -2.83
N VAL A 409 0.45 -9.01 -3.47
CA VAL A 409 0.41 -8.63 -4.88
C VAL A 409 1.44 -9.43 -5.65
N LEU A 410 1.01 -9.99 -6.79
CA LEU A 410 1.85 -10.70 -7.74
C LEU A 410 1.79 -10.00 -9.09
N MET A 411 2.92 -9.45 -9.52
CA MET A 411 3.11 -8.96 -10.89
C MET A 411 3.85 -10.01 -11.70
N SER A 412 3.15 -10.65 -12.64
CA SER A 412 3.77 -11.68 -13.48
C SER A 412 4.51 -11.12 -14.70
N GLY A 413 5.57 -11.79 -15.12
CA GLY A 413 6.42 -11.38 -16.25
C GLY A 413 7.49 -12.41 -16.62
N ALA A 414 8.60 -11.96 -17.21
CA ALA A 414 9.80 -12.80 -17.37
C ALA A 414 10.55 -13.01 -16.05
N VAL A 415 10.38 -12.05 -15.13
CA VAL A 415 10.70 -12.16 -13.71
C VAL A 415 9.44 -11.72 -12.97
N ASP A 416 8.88 -12.61 -12.18
CA ASP A 416 7.69 -12.35 -11.39
C ASP A 416 8.07 -11.65 -10.08
N ILE A 417 7.25 -10.68 -9.69
CA ILE A 417 7.48 -9.87 -8.50
C ILE A 417 6.34 -10.11 -7.52
N LEU A 418 6.69 -10.55 -6.32
CA LEU A 418 5.74 -10.93 -5.27
C LEU A 418 6.00 -10.11 -4.01
N SER A 419 4.98 -9.48 -3.44
CA SER A 419 5.11 -8.79 -2.15
C SER A 419 3.85 -8.88 -1.29
N ASP A 420 4.04 -8.87 0.04
CA ASP A 420 2.99 -8.66 1.04
C ASP A 420 3.04 -7.25 1.67
N GLY A 421 3.82 -6.35 1.07
CA GLY A 421 4.06 -4.98 1.54
C GLY A 421 5.27 -4.84 2.46
N GLU A 422 5.76 -5.95 3.03
CA GLU A 422 6.91 -6.00 3.93
C GLU A 422 8.06 -6.75 3.26
N ARG A 423 7.79 -7.97 2.80
CA ARG A 423 8.72 -8.83 2.06
C ARG A 423 8.47 -8.65 0.57
N THR A 424 9.53 -8.60 -0.22
CA THR A 424 9.45 -8.51 -1.69
C THR A 424 10.41 -9.50 -2.31
N LEU A 425 9.90 -10.35 -3.20
CA LEU A 425 10.66 -11.41 -3.87
C LEU A 425 10.63 -11.23 -5.39
N ALA A 426 11.75 -11.53 -6.04
CA ALA A 426 11.85 -11.78 -7.48
C ALA A 426 11.93 -13.29 -7.73
N ILE A 427 11.13 -13.79 -8.67
CA ILE A 427 11.10 -15.18 -9.09
C ILE A 427 11.45 -15.22 -10.58
N SER A 428 12.48 -16.00 -10.95
CA SER A 428 12.98 -16.11 -12.33
C SER A 428 12.81 -17.53 -12.88
N ASN A 429 11.74 -18.20 -12.47
CA ASN A 429 11.33 -19.49 -12.99
C ASN A 429 10.38 -19.32 -14.20
N GLY A 430 10.06 -20.44 -14.87
CA GLY A 430 9.10 -20.48 -15.96
C GLY A 430 9.75 -20.56 -17.34
N HIS A 431 8.93 -20.47 -18.38
CA HIS A 431 9.37 -20.62 -19.77
C HIS A 431 8.58 -19.71 -20.72
N GLU A 432 9.23 -19.17 -21.76
CA GLU A 432 8.62 -18.23 -22.72
C GLU A 432 7.38 -18.80 -23.44
N ILE A 433 7.29 -20.13 -23.56
CA ILE A 433 6.15 -20.82 -24.18
C ILE A 433 4.84 -20.62 -23.41
N LEU A 434 4.89 -20.27 -22.12
CA LEU A 434 3.71 -19.87 -21.34
C LEU A 434 3.01 -18.65 -21.95
N GLY A 435 3.76 -17.75 -22.60
CA GLY A 435 3.22 -16.61 -23.34
C GLY A 435 2.61 -16.98 -24.70
N ARG A 436 2.63 -18.26 -25.08
CA ARG A 436 2.10 -18.77 -26.36
C ARG A 436 0.86 -19.66 -26.20
N ILE A 437 0.39 -19.85 -24.97
CA ILE A 437 -0.87 -20.56 -24.69
C ILE A 437 -1.87 -19.61 -24.05
N THR A 438 -3.16 -19.84 -24.31
CA THR A 438 -4.21 -19.04 -23.68
C THR A 438 -4.40 -19.45 -22.21
N GLY A 439 -4.67 -18.47 -21.35
CA GLY A 439 -5.00 -18.72 -19.95
C GLY A 439 -3.84 -19.10 -19.04
N SER A 440 -2.59 -19.09 -19.50
CA SER A 440 -1.42 -19.41 -18.66
C SER A 440 -1.35 -18.56 -17.38
N GLY A 441 -1.61 -17.26 -17.49
CA GLY A 441 -1.71 -16.38 -16.33
C GLY A 441 -2.93 -16.67 -15.47
N CYS A 442 -4.09 -16.95 -16.09
CA CYS A 442 -5.34 -17.15 -15.37
C CYS A 442 -5.36 -18.43 -14.54
N VAL A 443 -4.79 -19.53 -15.04
CA VAL A 443 -4.73 -20.81 -14.29
C VAL A 443 -3.80 -20.75 -13.09
N LEU A 444 -2.80 -19.86 -13.07
CA LEU A 444 -2.00 -19.63 -11.88
C LEU A 444 -2.87 -19.10 -10.72
N GLY A 445 -3.93 -18.32 -11.01
CA GLY A 445 -4.91 -17.93 -10.00
C GLY A 445 -5.60 -19.12 -9.33
N THR A 446 -5.90 -20.17 -10.10
CA THR A 446 -6.45 -21.44 -9.61
C THR A 446 -5.49 -22.12 -8.63
N ILE A 447 -4.21 -22.24 -8.98
CA ILE A 447 -3.18 -22.83 -8.12
C ILE A 447 -3.03 -22.01 -6.83
N ILE A 448 -2.94 -20.68 -6.95
CA ILE A 448 -2.86 -19.77 -5.80
C ILE A 448 -4.04 -19.97 -4.85
N SER A 449 -5.27 -20.06 -5.36
CA SER A 449 -6.46 -20.26 -4.52
C SER A 449 -6.42 -21.56 -3.71
N ALA A 450 -5.89 -22.65 -4.32
CA ALA A 450 -5.75 -23.93 -3.65
C ALA A 450 -4.67 -23.88 -2.56
N MET A 451 -3.52 -23.26 -2.84
CA MET A 451 -2.43 -23.09 -1.86
C MET A 451 -2.88 -22.20 -0.68
N LEU A 452 -3.59 -21.10 -0.95
CA LEU A 452 -4.15 -20.24 0.09
C LEU A 452 -5.17 -20.98 0.95
N ALA A 453 -5.98 -21.85 0.36
CA ALA A 453 -7.00 -22.60 1.10
C ALA A 453 -6.40 -23.48 2.20
N VAL A 454 -5.17 -23.98 2.01
CA VAL A 454 -4.45 -24.81 3.00
C VAL A 454 -3.44 -24.03 3.84
N SER A 455 -2.97 -22.87 3.38
CA SER A 455 -2.01 -22.00 4.06
C SER A 455 -2.50 -20.54 4.09
N ARG A 456 -3.46 -20.25 4.97
CA ARG A 456 -4.06 -18.91 5.13
C ARG A 456 -3.22 -17.94 5.97
N GLY A 457 -2.30 -18.50 6.78
CA GLY A 457 -1.40 -17.79 7.69
C GLY A 457 -0.43 -16.86 6.99
N ASP A 458 0.47 -17.45 6.22
CA ASP A 458 1.44 -16.74 5.40
C ASP A 458 1.00 -16.81 3.93
N LYS A 459 0.27 -15.78 3.52
CA LYS A 459 -0.29 -15.65 2.16
C LYS A 459 0.82 -15.54 1.11
N LEU A 460 1.95 -14.90 1.44
CA LEU A 460 3.08 -14.75 0.53
C LEU A 460 3.72 -16.11 0.27
N LEU A 461 3.93 -16.90 1.32
CA LEU A 461 4.45 -18.26 1.18
C LEU A 461 3.51 -19.17 0.38
N ALA A 462 2.19 -19.03 0.54
CA ALA A 462 1.22 -19.76 -0.27
C ALA A 462 1.31 -19.39 -1.76
N VAL A 463 1.43 -18.10 -2.08
CA VAL A 463 1.61 -17.63 -3.47
C VAL A 463 2.96 -18.04 -4.05
N LEU A 464 4.04 -17.97 -3.26
CA LEU A 464 5.36 -18.46 -3.67
C LEU A 464 5.32 -19.96 -4.00
N SER A 465 4.64 -20.75 -3.17
CA SER A 465 4.48 -22.19 -3.41
C SER A 465 3.71 -22.48 -4.71
N ALA A 466 2.68 -21.68 -5.00
CA ALA A 466 1.94 -21.78 -6.26
C ALA A 466 2.80 -21.44 -7.48
N LEU A 467 3.61 -20.36 -7.41
CA LEU A 467 4.52 -19.94 -8.46
C LEU A 467 5.55 -21.03 -8.77
N LEU A 468 6.27 -21.50 -7.75
CA LEU A 468 7.32 -22.50 -7.94
C LEU A 468 6.78 -23.81 -8.47
N HIS A 469 5.63 -24.28 -7.98
CA HIS A 469 4.99 -25.49 -8.51
C HIS A 469 4.62 -25.33 -9.98
N TYR A 470 4.05 -24.18 -10.36
CA TYR A 470 3.62 -23.91 -11.73
C TYR A 470 4.77 -23.72 -12.73
N GLU A 471 5.72 -22.87 -12.37
CA GLU A 471 6.78 -22.42 -13.27
C GLU A 471 7.88 -23.46 -13.45
N ILE A 472 8.21 -24.22 -12.40
CA ILE A 472 9.14 -25.34 -12.52
C ILE A 472 8.51 -26.47 -13.34
N ALA A 473 7.21 -26.75 -13.18
CA ALA A 473 6.51 -27.68 -14.06
C ALA A 473 6.56 -27.23 -15.53
N ALA A 474 6.39 -25.92 -15.78
CA ALA A 474 6.50 -25.36 -17.12
C ALA A 474 7.89 -25.49 -17.73
N GLU A 475 8.95 -25.27 -16.95
CA GLU A 475 10.34 -25.50 -17.37
C GLU A 475 10.58 -26.96 -17.76
N ILE A 476 10.13 -27.90 -16.93
CA ILE A 476 10.30 -29.33 -17.20
C ILE A 476 9.50 -29.74 -18.43
N ALA A 477 8.25 -29.29 -18.53
CA ALA A 477 7.38 -29.60 -19.66
C ALA A 477 7.96 -29.09 -20.98
N ALA A 478 8.51 -27.87 -21.00
CA ALA A 478 9.11 -27.28 -22.19
C ALA A 478 10.35 -28.05 -22.70
N LEU A 479 11.02 -28.79 -21.82
CA LEU A 479 12.22 -29.58 -22.14
C LEU A 479 11.92 -31.03 -22.53
N ARG A 480 10.66 -31.48 -22.50
CA ARG A 480 10.31 -32.84 -22.90
C ARG A 480 10.43 -33.04 -24.41
N ASP A 481 10.90 -34.22 -24.81
CA ASP A 481 11.11 -34.59 -26.22
C ASP A 481 9.81 -34.63 -27.05
N ASP A 482 8.66 -34.84 -26.41
CA ASP A 482 7.34 -34.86 -27.05
C ASP A 482 6.70 -33.47 -27.21
N VAL A 483 7.27 -32.43 -26.59
CA VAL A 483 6.81 -31.05 -26.75
C VAL A 483 7.41 -30.44 -28.01
N ARG A 484 6.54 -30.20 -29.00
CA ARG A 484 6.88 -29.66 -30.33
C ARG A 484 6.34 -28.24 -30.55
N GLY A 485 5.65 -27.67 -29.57
CA GLY A 485 5.07 -26.34 -29.63
C GLY A 485 3.91 -26.15 -28.64
N PRO A 486 3.19 -25.01 -28.69
CA PRO A 486 2.19 -24.66 -27.68
C PRO A 486 1.06 -25.70 -27.51
N GLY A 487 0.66 -26.37 -28.59
CA GLY A 487 -0.40 -27.38 -28.55
C GLY A 487 -0.03 -28.65 -27.79
N THR A 488 1.23 -29.11 -27.90
CA THR A 488 1.75 -30.28 -27.16
C THR A 488 2.27 -29.90 -25.77
N PHE A 489 2.56 -28.61 -25.56
CA PHE A 489 2.99 -28.09 -24.27
C PHE A 489 1.88 -28.10 -23.21
N VAL A 490 0.62 -27.78 -23.55
CA VAL A 490 -0.47 -27.72 -22.54
C VAL A 490 -0.70 -29.06 -21.84
N PRO A 491 -0.84 -30.20 -22.54
CA PRO A 491 -0.91 -31.50 -21.87
C PRO A 491 0.33 -31.82 -21.05
N ALA A 492 1.53 -31.55 -21.60
CA ALA A 492 2.78 -31.79 -20.90
C ALA A 492 2.91 -30.98 -19.59
N LEU A 493 2.46 -29.72 -19.58
CA LEU A 493 2.42 -28.89 -18.38
C LEU A 493 1.51 -29.50 -17.30
N ILE A 494 0.33 -29.99 -17.70
CA ILE A 494 -0.61 -30.65 -16.77
C ILE A 494 0.02 -31.92 -16.19
N ASP A 495 0.69 -32.72 -17.03
CA ASP A 495 1.41 -33.91 -16.59
C ASP A 495 2.52 -33.56 -15.58
N GLU A 496 3.36 -32.55 -15.88
CA GLU A 496 4.46 -32.17 -15.00
C GLU A 496 4.00 -31.58 -13.67
N LEU A 497 2.88 -30.85 -13.65
CA LEU A 497 2.23 -30.42 -12.41
C LEU A 497 1.86 -31.62 -11.52
N TYR A 498 1.28 -32.65 -12.13
CA TYR A 498 0.92 -33.89 -11.45
C TYR A 498 2.15 -34.69 -11.00
N VAL A 499 3.19 -34.79 -11.84
CA VAL A 499 4.43 -35.48 -11.50
C VAL A 499 5.11 -34.82 -10.30
N ILE A 500 5.25 -33.49 -10.30
CA ILE A 500 5.79 -32.74 -9.15
C ILE A 500 4.94 -32.98 -7.91
N GLN A 501 3.60 -32.90 -8.03
CA GLN A 501 2.68 -33.15 -6.92
C GLN A 501 2.93 -34.54 -6.28
N LYS A 502 3.06 -35.59 -7.11
CA LYS A 502 3.31 -36.96 -6.65
C LYS A 502 4.69 -37.15 -6.06
N ALA A 503 5.73 -36.64 -6.72
CA ALA A 503 7.10 -36.68 -6.22
C ALA A 503 7.19 -36.02 -4.84
N ASN A 504 6.62 -34.82 -4.69
CA ASN A 504 6.56 -34.10 -3.43
C ASN A 504 5.86 -34.90 -2.32
N SER A 505 4.72 -35.53 -2.64
CA SER A 505 3.97 -36.36 -1.69
C SER A 505 4.71 -37.63 -1.25
N GLN A 506 5.67 -38.09 -2.06
CA GLN A 506 6.54 -39.23 -1.78
C GLN A 506 7.86 -38.82 -1.10
N GLY A 507 8.06 -37.53 -0.86
CA GLY A 507 9.29 -36.99 -0.25
C GLY A 507 10.43 -36.72 -1.24
N ASP A 508 10.19 -36.83 -2.55
CA ASP A 508 11.15 -36.42 -3.57
C ASP A 508 11.02 -34.91 -3.86
N LEU A 509 11.96 -34.14 -3.30
CA LEU A 509 11.96 -32.68 -3.33
C LEU A 509 12.95 -32.10 -4.35
N ARG A 510 13.56 -32.92 -5.22
CA ARG A 510 14.58 -32.48 -6.18
C ARG A 510 14.08 -31.40 -7.15
N TRP A 511 12.78 -31.37 -7.41
CA TRP A 511 12.17 -30.33 -8.24
C TRP A 511 12.44 -28.92 -7.68
N LEU A 512 12.51 -28.76 -6.35
CA LEU A 512 12.72 -27.48 -5.69
C LEU A 512 14.16 -26.94 -5.87
N GLU A 513 15.13 -27.80 -6.20
CA GLU A 513 16.51 -27.37 -6.52
C GLU A 513 16.56 -26.43 -7.74
N LYS A 514 15.50 -26.41 -8.56
CA LYS A 514 15.34 -25.50 -9.70
C LYS A 514 14.83 -24.12 -9.32
N ALA A 515 14.43 -23.88 -8.07
CA ALA A 515 13.88 -22.60 -7.62
C ALA A 515 14.92 -21.47 -7.76
N ARG A 516 14.51 -20.39 -8.42
CA ARG A 516 15.31 -19.18 -8.64
C ARG A 516 14.57 -18.00 -8.04
N VAL A 517 14.78 -17.80 -6.74
CA VAL A 517 14.10 -16.77 -5.94
C VAL A 517 15.15 -15.87 -5.29
N GLU A 518 14.91 -14.57 -5.31
CA GLU A 518 15.78 -13.55 -4.72
C GLU A 518 14.95 -12.59 -3.88
N THR A 519 15.46 -12.19 -2.71
CA THR A 519 14.85 -11.12 -1.92
C THR A 519 15.25 -9.77 -2.48
N ILE A 520 14.26 -8.92 -2.79
CA ILE A 520 14.50 -7.53 -3.19
C ILE A 520 14.47 -6.66 -1.94
N ILE A 521 15.62 -6.12 -1.57
CA ILE A 521 15.73 -5.14 -0.50
C ILE A 521 15.48 -3.75 -1.08
N LEU A 522 14.22 -3.34 -1.05
CA LEU A 522 13.82 -1.96 -1.36
C LEU A 522 14.08 -1.06 -0.15
N SER A 523 15.35 -0.86 0.22
CA SER A 523 15.62 0.18 1.20
C SER A 523 15.37 1.52 0.51
N LEU A 524 14.37 2.25 0.99
CA LEU A 524 14.01 3.58 0.47
C LEU A 524 15.27 4.47 0.39
N ILE A 525 16.14 4.32 1.39
CA ILE A 525 17.39 5.05 1.56
C ILE A 525 18.41 4.75 0.45
N PHE A 526 18.54 3.51 -0.03
CA PHE A 526 19.47 3.19 -1.11
C PHE A 526 19.01 3.80 -2.44
N HIS A 527 17.72 3.68 -2.77
CA HIS A 527 17.18 4.24 -4.01
C HIS A 527 17.22 5.76 -4.07
N LEU A 528 16.98 6.43 -2.94
CA LEU A 528 17.03 7.88 -2.85
C LEU A 528 18.48 8.40 -3.05
N SER A 529 19.49 7.67 -2.55
CA SER A 529 20.90 8.01 -2.83
C SER A 529 21.29 7.84 -4.30
N ILE A 530 20.72 6.85 -5.01
CA ILE A 530 20.91 6.67 -6.46
C ILE A 530 20.31 7.85 -7.23
N ALA A 531 19.10 8.28 -6.90
CA ALA A 531 18.43 9.38 -7.59
C ALA A 531 19.25 10.69 -7.48
N THR A 532 19.75 11.00 -6.28
CA THR A 532 20.63 12.17 -6.09
C THR A 532 21.94 12.01 -6.85
N THR A 533 22.54 10.83 -6.84
CA THR A 533 23.80 10.58 -7.57
C THR A 533 23.62 10.74 -9.08
N GLN A 534 22.54 10.24 -9.67
CA GLN A 534 22.19 10.46 -11.08
C GLN A 534 21.99 11.95 -11.41
N LYS A 535 21.33 12.69 -10.52
CA LYS A 535 21.18 14.15 -10.65
C LYS A 535 22.55 14.83 -10.66
N MET A 536 23.45 14.44 -9.76
CA MET A 536 24.80 14.99 -9.70
C MET A 536 25.64 14.62 -10.92
N ILE A 537 25.53 13.40 -11.46
CA ILE A 537 26.23 12.99 -12.69
C ILE A 537 25.81 13.89 -13.87
N LYS A 538 24.50 14.09 -14.07
CA LYS A 538 23.98 14.99 -15.11
C LYS A 538 24.42 16.45 -14.88
N ALA A 539 24.40 16.91 -13.63
CA ALA A 539 24.86 18.25 -13.29
C ALA A 539 26.38 18.41 -13.56
N SER A 540 27.18 17.38 -13.28
CA SER A 540 28.61 17.35 -13.57
C SER A 540 28.89 17.43 -15.07
N ASP A 541 28.10 16.77 -15.92
CA ASP A 541 28.23 16.89 -17.37
C ASP A 541 27.92 18.32 -17.85
N ILE A 542 26.88 18.95 -17.31
CA ILE A 542 26.46 20.33 -17.65
C ILE A 542 27.48 21.37 -17.16
N LEU A 543 28.03 21.18 -15.96
CA LEU A 543 28.95 22.12 -15.30
C LEU A 543 30.42 21.79 -15.54
N HIS A 544 30.70 20.75 -16.34
CA HIS A 544 32.05 20.26 -16.65
C HIS A 544 32.89 19.91 -15.41
N ILE A 545 32.25 19.29 -14.40
CA ILE A 545 32.90 18.85 -13.16
C ILE A 545 33.41 17.41 -13.34
N PRO A 546 34.71 17.12 -13.09
CA PRO A 546 35.25 15.78 -13.25
C PRO A 546 34.65 14.79 -12.24
N ILE A 547 34.29 13.60 -12.73
CA ILE A 547 33.71 12.52 -11.92
C ILE A 547 34.79 11.47 -11.63
N TYR A 548 34.95 11.12 -10.35
CA TYR A 548 35.77 10.00 -9.90
C TYR A 548 34.90 8.99 -9.17
N ALA A 549 35.01 7.71 -9.53
CA ALA A 549 34.20 6.64 -8.96
C ALA A 549 35.08 5.52 -8.41
N THR A 550 34.57 4.83 -7.39
CA THR A 550 35.20 3.61 -6.88
C THR A 550 34.18 2.52 -6.63
N THR A 551 34.53 1.26 -6.92
CA THR A 551 33.77 0.07 -6.53
C THR A 551 34.46 -0.59 -5.34
N GLN A 552 33.71 -0.94 -4.28
CA GLN A 552 34.28 -1.63 -3.14
C GLN A 552 34.36 -3.13 -3.47
N ASN A 553 35.58 -3.66 -3.63
CA ASN A 553 35.86 -5.08 -3.82
C ASN A 553 34.91 -5.76 -4.82
N ARG A 554 35.03 -5.36 -6.08
CA ARG A 554 34.18 -5.81 -7.20
C ARG A 554 34.03 -7.33 -7.28
N ALA A 555 35.10 -8.08 -7.00
CA ALA A 555 35.09 -9.54 -7.02
C ALA A 555 34.17 -10.17 -5.96
N ARG A 556 33.92 -9.48 -4.84
CA ARG A 556 33.08 -9.99 -3.74
C ARG A 556 31.71 -9.33 -3.66
N LEU A 557 31.63 -8.03 -3.93
CA LEU A 557 30.41 -7.25 -3.71
C LEU A 557 29.69 -6.88 -5.02
N GLY A 558 30.26 -7.27 -6.16
CA GLY A 558 29.70 -6.96 -7.47
C GLY A 558 30.08 -5.56 -7.98
N GLU A 559 29.54 -5.22 -9.15
CA GLU A 559 29.80 -3.93 -9.79
C GLU A 559 29.02 -2.78 -9.15
N THR A 560 29.45 -1.55 -9.44
CA THR A 560 28.64 -0.35 -9.18
C THR A 560 27.29 -0.49 -9.91
N CYS A 561 26.21 -0.07 -9.26
CA CYS A 561 24.86 -0.21 -9.78
C CYS A 561 24.72 0.42 -11.19
N ALA A 562 24.14 -0.34 -12.11
CA ALA A 562 24.06 0.00 -13.53
C ALA A 562 23.25 1.28 -13.77
N GLU A 563 22.31 1.59 -12.87
CA GLU A 563 21.49 2.78 -12.87
C GLU A 563 22.30 4.07 -12.81
N LEU A 564 23.47 4.07 -12.17
CA LEU A 564 24.28 5.28 -12.09
C LEU A 564 24.86 5.68 -13.45
N ASN A 565 25.17 4.70 -14.31
CA ASN A 565 25.72 4.89 -15.66
C ASN A 565 26.72 6.06 -15.73
N ILE A 566 27.99 5.79 -15.40
CA ILE A 566 29.07 6.78 -15.27
C ILE A 566 30.11 6.69 -16.41
N PRO A 567 29.73 6.81 -17.69
CA PRO A 567 30.65 6.60 -18.81
C PRO A 567 31.75 7.67 -18.88
N ASN A 568 31.50 8.86 -18.32
CA ASN A 568 32.40 10.01 -18.34
C ASN A 568 33.28 10.11 -17.08
N ALA A 569 33.34 9.07 -16.25
CA ALA A 569 34.23 9.06 -15.11
C ALA A 569 35.69 9.18 -15.58
N VAL A 570 36.42 10.14 -15.02
CA VAL A 570 37.87 10.30 -15.23
C VAL A 570 38.60 9.04 -14.79
N GLU A 571 38.13 8.43 -13.70
CA GLU A 571 38.61 7.14 -13.23
C GLU A 571 37.51 6.37 -12.48
N HIS A 572 37.45 5.06 -12.72
CA HIS A 572 36.59 4.13 -11.99
C HIS A 572 37.42 2.99 -11.40
N ALA A 573 37.90 3.18 -10.18
CA ALA A 573 38.86 2.27 -9.54
C ALA A 573 38.17 1.21 -8.67
N ASP A 574 38.67 -0.03 -8.69
CA ASP A 574 38.30 -1.03 -7.69
C ASP A 574 39.14 -0.82 -6.43
N LYS A 575 38.52 -0.89 -5.25
CA LYS A 575 39.19 -0.64 -3.97
C LYS A 575 38.82 -1.65 -2.91
N THR A 576 39.81 -2.03 -2.10
CA THR A 576 39.62 -2.81 -0.88
C THR A 576 39.65 -1.93 0.37
N ALA A 577 40.21 -0.73 0.28
CA ALA A 577 40.22 0.26 1.36
C ALA A 577 38.86 0.96 1.52
N PHE A 578 38.50 1.37 2.74
CA PHE A 578 37.24 2.08 3.00
C PHE A 578 37.20 3.48 2.37
N SER A 579 38.32 4.21 2.40
CA SER A 579 38.46 5.52 1.76
C SER A 579 38.62 5.43 0.24
N MET A 580 38.09 6.41 -0.50
CA MET A 580 38.40 6.61 -1.93
C MET A 580 39.80 7.21 -2.16
N TRP A 581 40.49 7.66 -1.11
CA TRP A 581 41.83 8.25 -1.18
C TRP A 581 42.92 7.19 -1.38
N ILE A 582 42.83 6.48 -2.51
CA ILE A 582 43.79 5.47 -2.95
C ILE A 582 44.73 6.06 -4.02
N PRO A 583 45.93 5.47 -4.25
CA PRO A 583 46.93 6.05 -5.16
C PRO A 583 46.42 6.38 -6.57
N SER A 584 45.46 5.59 -7.06
CA SER A 584 44.90 5.76 -8.40
C SER A 584 44.01 7.00 -8.49
N ILE A 585 43.29 7.35 -7.41
CA ILE A 585 42.47 8.56 -7.29
C ILE A 585 43.30 9.76 -6.84
N SER A 586 44.14 9.61 -5.80
CA SER A 586 44.87 10.72 -5.17
C SER A 586 45.85 11.41 -6.12
N ARG A 587 46.36 10.71 -7.15
CA ARG A 587 47.26 11.29 -8.18
C ARG A 587 46.64 12.42 -8.99
N HIS A 588 45.31 12.54 -9.00
CA HIS A 588 44.58 13.61 -9.69
C HIS A 588 44.43 14.88 -8.85
N PHE A 589 44.86 14.84 -7.58
CA PHE A 589 44.79 15.94 -6.64
C PHE A 589 46.18 16.51 -6.35
N ASN A 590 46.26 17.81 -6.10
CA ASN A 590 47.52 18.49 -5.78
C ASN A 590 47.34 19.35 -4.52
N SER A 591 48.07 19.03 -3.45
CA SER A 591 47.99 19.77 -2.18
C SER A 591 48.49 21.22 -2.27
N ALA A 592 49.29 21.57 -3.30
CA ALA A 592 49.69 22.97 -3.54
C ALA A 592 48.54 23.82 -4.14
N THR A 593 47.52 23.19 -4.71
CA THR A 593 46.33 23.83 -5.27
C THR A 593 45.08 23.06 -4.81
N PRO A 594 44.61 23.28 -3.58
CA PRO A 594 43.53 22.51 -3.01
C PRO A 594 42.26 22.52 -3.87
N ALA A 595 41.76 21.32 -4.21
CA ALA A 595 40.47 21.14 -4.87
C ALA A 595 39.27 21.33 -3.92
N GLU A 596 38.12 21.66 -4.51
CA GLU A 596 36.81 21.54 -3.91
C GLU A 596 36.17 20.22 -4.35
N VAL A 597 35.74 19.38 -3.40
CA VAL A 597 35.30 18.00 -3.67
C VAL A 597 33.89 17.78 -3.14
N ILE A 598 33.00 17.28 -4.01
CA ILE A 598 31.63 16.92 -3.66
C ILE A 598 31.54 15.39 -3.51
N ILE A 599 31.02 14.92 -2.39
CA ILE A 599 30.92 13.50 -2.08
C ILE A 599 29.46 13.06 -2.04
N VAL A 600 29.20 11.98 -2.77
CA VAL A 600 27.99 11.13 -2.73
C VAL A 600 28.43 9.67 -2.60
N GLY A 601 27.62 8.84 -1.96
CA GLY A 601 27.96 7.43 -1.80
C GLY A 601 27.31 6.74 -0.61
N ILE A 602 27.54 5.45 -0.50
CA ILE A 602 26.95 4.60 0.53
C ILE A 602 27.92 4.39 1.70
N GLU A 603 27.37 3.99 2.83
CA GLU A 603 28.03 3.89 4.13
C GLU A 603 28.58 5.22 4.62
N SER A 604 27.66 6.13 4.93
CA SER A 604 27.91 7.45 5.54
C SER A 604 28.94 7.39 6.67
N HIS A 605 28.80 6.42 7.58
CA HIS A 605 29.64 6.23 8.77
C HIS A 605 30.99 5.56 8.51
N ILE A 606 31.20 4.95 7.32
CA ILE A 606 32.42 4.23 6.96
C ILE A 606 33.08 4.88 5.74
N CYS A 607 32.66 4.52 4.53
CA CYS A 607 33.36 4.85 3.29
C CYS A 607 33.33 6.36 3.01
N VAL A 608 32.16 6.99 3.18
CA VAL A 608 32.02 8.44 3.04
C VAL A 608 32.86 9.15 4.10
N THR A 609 32.71 8.75 5.37
CA THR A 609 33.44 9.37 6.47
C THR A 609 34.95 9.30 6.30
N GLN A 610 35.51 8.12 6.01
CA GLN A 610 36.95 7.95 5.83
C GLN A 610 37.47 8.76 4.64
N THR A 611 36.72 8.77 3.53
CA THR A 611 37.07 9.57 2.34
C THR A 611 37.09 11.06 2.64
N THR A 612 36.07 11.56 3.34
CA THR A 612 35.98 12.98 3.74
C THR A 612 37.15 13.37 4.64
N LEU A 613 37.46 12.55 5.65
CA LEU A 613 38.56 12.84 6.59
C LEU A 613 39.92 12.85 5.89
N ASP A 614 40.18 11.91 4.98
CA ASP A 614 41.42 11.88 4.20
C ASP A 614 41.57 13.13 3.33
N LEU A 615 40.50 13.52 2.60
CA LEU A 615 40.52 14.72 1.77
C LEU A 615 40.78 15.99 2.58
N LEU A 616 40.11 16.14 3.73
CA LEU A 616 40.33 17.26 4.66
C LEU A 616 41.76 17.28 5.19
N ALA A 617 42.32 16.12 5.56
CA ALA A 617 43.69 16.01 6.04
C ALA A 617 44.74 16.41 4.99
N HIS A 618 44.41 16.27 3.70
CA HIS A 618 45.27 16.71 2.58
C HIS A 618 44.99 18.15 2.12
N GLY A 619 44.19 18.90 2.88
CA GLY A 619 43.95 20.34 2.69
C GLY A 619 42.83 20.68 1.70
N HIS A 620 42.05 19.70 1.24
CA HIS A 620 40.94 19.92 0.32
C HIS A 620 39.69 20.44 1.01
N LYS A 621 38.88 21.22 0.31
CA LYS A 621 37.56 21.63 0.77
C LYS A 621 36.54 20.57 0.37
N VAL A 622 35.78 20.05 1.33
CA VAL A 622 34.90 18.89 1.09
C VAL A 622 33.45 19.23 1.38
N TYR A 623 32.58 18.97 0.42
CA TYR A 623 31.13 19.03 0.52
C TYR A 623 30.58 17.61 0.59
N VAL A 624 29.75 17.31 1.58
CA VAL A 624 29.05 16.03 1.70
C VAL A 624 27.56 16.29 1.49
N LEU A 625 26.97 15.62 0.51
CA LEU A 625 25.57 15.83 0.18
C LEU A 625 24.70 14.98 1.11
N ALA A 626 23.98 15.62 2.03
CA ALA A 626 23.13 14.94 3.00
C ALA A 626 22.03 14.09 2.34
N ASP A 627 21.64 14.48 1.12
CA ASP A 627 20.69 13.80 0.25
C ASP A 627 21.32 12.84 -0.76
N GLY A 628 22.65 12.79 -0.80
CA GLY A 628 23.45 11.94 -1.66
C GLY A 628 24.21 10.85 -0.92
N VAL A 629 24.02 10.71 0.40
CA VAL A 629 24.66 9.67 1.20
C VAL A 629 23.66 8.76 1.91
N SER A 630 24.01 7.49 2.06
CA SER A 630 23.16 6.47 2.70
C SER A 630 23.95 5.51 3.59
N SER A 631 23.25 4.70 4.37
CA SER A 631 23.83 3.58 5.11
C SER A 631 22.80 2.46 5.27
N CYS A 632 23.27 1.21 5.40
CA CYS A 632 22.43 0.08 5.80
C CYS A 632 21.76 0.28 7.17
N ASN A 633 22.35 1.11 8.03
CA ASN A 633 21.81 1.53 9.32
C ASN A 633 21.34 2.99 9.23
N PRO A 634 20.04 3.27 9.08
CA PRO A 634 19.52 4.63 8.88
C PRO A 634 19.92 5.62 9.98
N GLN A 635 20.01 5.14 11.23
CA GLN A 635 20.36 5.94 12.41
C GLN A 635 21.81 6.46 12.37
N GLU A 636 22.69 5.81 11.61
CA GLU A 636 24.10 6.22 11.46
C GLU A 636 24.28 7.43 10.54
N ILE A 637 23.28 7.72 9.69
CA ILE A 637 23.37 8.82 8.72
C ILE A 637 23.49 10.18 9.41
N PRO A 638 22.56 10.61 10.31
CA PRO A 638 22.69 11.89 10.98
C PRO A 638 23.95 11.97 11.87
N ILE A 639 24.31 10.88 12.56
CA ILE A 639 25.51 10.82 13.42
C ILE A 639 26.79 11.04 12.59
N ALA A 640 26.90 10.37 11.44
CA ALA A 640 28.04 10.53 10.55
C ALA A 640 28.11 11.95 9.99
N LEU A 641 26.98 12.51 9.54
CA LEU A 641 26.93 13.87 9.01
C LEU A 641 27.33 14.92 10.06
N ASP A 642 26.85 14.80 11.30
CA ASP A 642 27.23 15.69 12.39
C ASP A 642 28.73 15.60 12.72
N ARG A 643 29.27 14.38 12.74
CA ARG A 643 30.70 14.17 12.91
C ARG A 643 31.51 14.84 11.79
N LEU A 644 31.07 14.74 10.54
CA LEU A 644 31.76 15.34 9.39
C LEU A 644 31.68 16.86 9.39
N ARG A 645 30.54 17.44 9.81
CA ARG A 645 30.44 18.90 10.08
C ARG A 645 31.50 19.33 11.11
N ALA A 646 31.59 18.61 12.23
CA ALA A 646 32.56 18.91 13.28
C ALA A 646 34.02 18.75 12.83
N ALA A 647 34.29 17.87 11.87
CA ALA A 647 35.62 17.67 11.29
C ALA A 647 36.01 18.76 10.26
N GLY A 648 35.08 19.62 9.86
CA GLY A 648 35.33 20.72 8.91
C GLY A 648 34.79 20.51 7.50
N ALA A 649 34.00 19.45 7.25
CA ALA A 649 33.27 19.29 5.99
C ALA A 649 32.02 20.18 5.95
N ILE A 650 31.65 20.64 4.75
CA ILE A 650 30.39 21.35 4.50
C ILE A 650 29.32 20.32 4.18
N VAL A 651 28.37 20.11 5.10
CA VAL A 651 27.21 19.27 4.81
C VAL A 651 26.11 20.13 4.20
N THR A 652 25.73 19.83 2.97
CA THR A 652 24.76 20.60 2.17
C THR A 652 23.82 19.65 1.42
N THR A 653 22.96 20.18 0.55
CA THR A 653 22.12 19.37 -0.36
C THR A 653 22.59 19.49 -1.80
N SER A 654 22.24 18.50 -2.62
CA SER A 654 22.52 18.51 -4.05
C SER A 654 21.93 19.72 -4.77
N GLU A 655 20.75 20.19 -4.38
CA GLU A 655 20.15 21.40 -4.99
C GLU A 655 20.90 22.66 -4.57
N SER A 656 21.22 22.79 -3.28
CA SER A 656 21.96 23.95 -2.76
C SER A 656 23.34 24.09 -3.42
N ILE A 657 24.10 23.00 -3.51
CA ILE A 657 25.47 23.06 -4.08
C ILE A 657 25.46 23.36 -5.58
N ILE A 658 24.48 22.82 -6.33
CA ILE A 658 24.36 23.08 -7.76
C ILE A 658 24.17 24.58 -8.01
N TYR A 659 23.29 25.24 -7.25
CA TYR A 659 23.08 26.68 -7.39
C TYR A 659 24.24 27.51 -6.82
N GLU A 660 24.92 27.05 -5.77
CA GLU A 660 26.10 27.71 -5.22
C GLU A 660 27.23 27.80 -6.25
N ILE A 661 27.51 26.70 -6.98
CA ILE A 661 28.54 26.65 -8.04
C ILE A 661 28.25 27.65 -9.16
N MET A 662 26.98 27.87 -9.48
CA MET A 662 26.58 28.79 -10.54
C MET A 662 26.75 30.27 -10.17
N GLY A 663 26.76 30.57 -8.86
CA GLY A 663 27.01 31.90 -8.31
C GLY A 663 25.91 32.94 -8.57
N SER A 664 26.04 34.09 -7.89
CA SER A 664 25.16 35.25 -8.05
C SER A 664 25.80 36.31 -8.94
N GLN A 665 25.77 36.13 -10.26
CA GLN A 665 26.21 37.17 -11.20
C GLN A 665 25.03 37.97 -11.76
N ALA A 666 25.27 39.21 -12.18
CA ALA A 666 24.29 39.93 -12.97
C ALA A 666 24.04 39.17 -14.29
N ASN A 667 22.78 38.90 -14.62
CA ASN A 667 22.33 38.11 -15.78
C ASN A 667 22.52 36.57 -15.68
N THR A 668 22.56 35.95 -14.49
CA THR A 668 22.58 34.47 -14.34
C THR A 668 21.53 33.74 -15.20
N PHE A 669 20.35 34.33 -15.42
CA PHE A 669 19.29 33.78 -16.29
C PHE A 669 19.65 33.68 -17.79
N SER A 670 20.76 34.29 -18.22
CA SER A 670 21.22 34.29 -19.61
C SER A 670 22.31 33.26 -19.92
N ILE A 671 22.77 32.52 -18.90
CA ILE A 671 23.80 31.49 -19.01
C ILE A 671 23.14 30.18 -19.52
N PRO A 672 23.59 29.58 -20.63
CA PRO A 672 23.02 28.33 -21.18
C PRO A 672 22.95 27.18 -20.16
N GLU A 673 24.00 27.04 -19.35
CA GLU A 673 24.14 26.08 -18.26
C GLU A 673 23.04 26.28 -17.21
N PHE A 674 22.62 27.54 -16.95
CA PHE A 674 21.52 27.82 -16.02
C PHE A 674 20.19 27.27 -16.49
N LYS A 675 19.89 27.39 -17.78
CA LYS A 675 18.65 26.82 -18.33
C LYS A 675 18.65 25.29 -18.26
N ALA A 676 19.81 24.67 -18.53
CA ALA A 676 19.96 23.22 -18.44
C ALA A 676 19.82 22.73 -16.98
N ILE A 677 20.49 23.38 -16.02
CA ILE A 677 20.36 23.06 -14.59
C ILE A 677 18.94 23.30 -14.08
N ALA A 678 18.31 24.42 -14.40
CA ALA A 678 16.93 24.69 -13.96
C ALA A 678 15.94 23.65 -14.51
N THR A 679 16.19 23.14 -15.73
CA THR A 679 15.42 22.03 -16.30
C THR A 679 15.66 20.74 -15.52
N LEU A 680 16.93 20.39 -15.23
CA LEU A 680 17.30 19.22 -14.45
C LEU A 680 16.70 19.24 -13.03
N VAL A 681 16.75 20.38 -12.33
CA VAL A 681 16.15 20.55 -11.00
C VAL A 681 14.64 20.38 -11.07
N LYS A 682 13.98 20.94 -12.09
CA LYS A 682 12.53 20.77 -12.30
C LYS A 682 12.16 19.31 -12.57
N GLU A 683 12.91 18.62 -13.44
CA GLU A 683 12.71 17.20 -13.76
C GLU A 683 12.91 16.29 -12.54
N SER A 684 13.85 16.63 -11.68
CA SER A 684 14.18 15.87 -10.46
C SER A 684 13.46 16.36 -9.20
N SER A 685 12.49 17.28 -9.32
CA SER A 685 11.82 17.91 -8.18
C SER A 685 11.02 16.93 -7.33
N ALA A 686 10.30 15.99 -7.96
CA ALA A 686 9.55 14.95 -7.26
C ALA A 686 10.48 14.02 -6.45
N SER A 687 11.51 13.47 -7.11
CA SER A 687 12.49 12.63 -6.44
C SER A 687 13.24 13.38 -5.34
N THR A 688 13.61 14.65 -5.55
CA THR A 688 14.28 15.46 -4.53
C THR A 688 13.39 15.67 -3.31
N LYS A 689 12.09 15.88 -3.50
CA LYS A 689 11.14 16.00 -2.39
C LYS A 689 11.05 14.71 -1.56
N ASP A 690 11.04 13.55 -2.23
CA ASP A 690 11.00 12.24 -1.57
C ASP A 690 12.32 11.95 -0.82
N VAL A 691 13.46 12.37 -1.39
CA VAL A 691 14.78 12.25 -0.76
C VAL A 691 14.84 13.11 0.51
N MET A 692 14.42 14.38 0.42
CA MET A 692 14.41 15.31 1.55
C MET A 692 13.50 14.86 2.68
N SER A 693 12.28 14.41 2.37
CA SER A 693 11.32 13.93 3.38
C SER A 693 11.79 12.65 4.07
N THR A 694 12.65 11.86 3.44
CA THR A 694 13.16 10.61 4.01
C THR A 694 14.45 10.81 4.81
N PHE A 695 15.42 11.55 4.27
CA PHE A 695 16.74 11.73 4.92
C PHE A 695 16.77 12.86 5.95
N LEU A 696 15.96 13.91 5.77
CA LEU A 696 16.09 15.15 6.56
C LEU A 696 14.87 15.44 7.47
N SER A 697 13.78 14.67 7.40
CA SER A 697 12.59 14.91 8.24
C SER A 697 12.78 14.61 9.74
N LYS A 698 13.95 14.08 10.12
CA LYS A 698 14.32 13.72 11.50
C LYS A 698 15.68 14.28 11.94
N MET A 699 16.27 15.23 11.22
CA MET A 699 17.47 15.96 11.66
C MET A 699 17.11 17.15 12.56
#